data_AF-A0A7R9JS05-F1
#
_entry.id   AF-A0A7R9JS05-F1
#
_cell.length_a   1.000
_cell.length_b   1.000
_cell.length_c   1.000
_cell.angle_alpha   90.00
_cell.angle_beta   90.00
_cell.angle_gamma   90.00
#
_symmetry.space_group_name_H-M   'P 1'
#
loop_
_entity.id
_entity.type
_entity.pdbx_description
1 polymer ?
#
loop_
_entity_poly.entity_id
_entity_poly.type
_entity_poly.pdbx_seq_one_letter_code
_entity_poly.pdbx_strand_id
1 'polypeptide(L)'
;MAQSTYIKQFVVLLEEIKALLHLQNQCQSGMMFQLHYTPECMKEAKSNIEFLQILNEPCAELETVNDPSEIHKYIPKILHLFRVIWLHSPYYNSRERLSDLCRAFSNQIILQCRQSVDLPFIFKGNSQAGIKILKDCIECCVMYKLLYEKISEAHKENGDKVWVLDEASIFNHVDSFCQRCRDLIEVCDAMIIFGRMDETQNIAMPSFGGTRGEEFEKVCENIEKNFNTYLQAIKDTQDTILDVQVPTWYDDILRFRSHTKELEVVIENLMDSVFEIVQHAEEGLHALQAFYHYSKRSAVRKMFDKKTVYVRVFALFGIYVAVLYSIPLPTISLTFELYKLTVYKLFEDDLQATKKELVDEKEQYPASLPYYAGRALMARLKKRRLERLMKMLDDAEWLPYCGVGEEVRTQYNKLVKTIDDTVMNIYHKWIDSLDENMAARLNRPLLCRSLVHQGLLESNFDRKLLIVCRESKFWDMMSFDIPNNVQQVYYKWENIKYVYESVLQVVRDYNNIITSLSDEERVLFRELIRGCDKKINPGLHKLQWNTDVSDLYISECCQHTAEEKTPDRDLNPDLPITGIPVQNEGDTLYHVTTILQVFVDDFKNSNLEVVRICEKICDTPLIEIPHGVVYKLKDLDRLMAKHREEVSKSTQKV
;
A
#
# COMPACT_ATOMS: atom_id res chain seq x y z
N MET A 1 -35.68 -24.95 27.62
CA MET A 1 -36.71 -25.91 28.11
C MET A 1 -38.11 -25.31 28.02
N ALA A 2 -38.55 -24.91 26.83
CA ALA A 2 -39.95 -24.65 26.52
C ALA A 2 -40.30 -25.56 25.33
N GLN A 3 -40.52 -26.85 25.60
CA GLN A 3 -41.10 -27.75 24.62
C GLN A 3 -42.51 -27.25 24.33
N SER A 4 -42.64 -26.64 23.17
CA SER A 4 -43.82 -26.05 22.57
C SER A 4 -45.08 -26.85 22.90
N THR A 5 -46.09 -26.15 23.40
CA THR A 5 -47.46 -26.57 23.69
C THR A 5 -48.11 -27.37 22.54
N TYR A 6 -47.56 -27.27 21.32
CA TYR A 6 -48.02 -27.92 20.11
C TYR A 6 -47.38 -29.29 19.83
N ILE A 7 -46.14 -29.53 20.27
CA ILE A 7 -45.57 -30.90 20.34
C ILE A 7 -46.33 -31.68 21.40
N LYS A 8 -46.72 -31.03 22.50
CA LYS A 8 -47.69 -31.61 23.43
C LYS A 8 -49.02 -31.88 22.73
N GLN A 9 -49.58 -31.04 21.86
CA GLN A 9 -50.83 -31.40 21.17
C GLN A 9 -50.69 -32.59 20.21
N PHE A 10 -49.57 -32.72 19.47
CA PHE A 10 -49.37 -33.86 18.56
C PHE A 10 -48.98 -35.15 19.31
N VAL A 11 -48.16 -35.04 20.35
CA VAL A 11 -47.81 -36.15 21.27
C VAL A 11 -48.99 -36.52 22.16
N VAL A 12 -49.82 -35.56 22.61
CA VAL A 12 -51.08 -35.82 23.32
C VAL A 12 -52.07 -36.46 22.38
N LEU A 13 -52.17 -36.07 21.10
CA LEU A 13 -52.98 -36.82 20.12
C LEU A 13 -52.44 -38.25 19.93
N LEU A 14 -51.12 -38.44 19.82
CA LEU A 14 -50.49 -39.77 19.72
C LEU A 14 -50.59 -40.61 21.00
N GLU A 15 -50.53 -39.98 22.17
CA GLU A 15 -50.70 -40.59 23.50
C GLU A 15 -52.17 -40.86 23.80
N GLU A 16 -53.11 -40.01 23.38
CA GLU A 16 -54.55 -40.24 23.42
C GLU A 16 -54.95 -41.37 22.48
N ILE A 17 -54.33 -41.47 21.30
CA ILE A 17 -54.49 -42.59 20.37
C ILE A 17 -53.90 -43.89 20.95
N LYS A 18 -52.72 -43.83 21.57
CA LYS A 18 -52.12 -44.99 22.27
C LYS A 18 -52.91 -45.38 23.52
N ALA A 19 -53.46 -44.41 24.26
CA ALA A 19 -54.32 -44.63 25.43
C ALA A 19 -55.66 -45.25 25.01
N LEU A 20 -56.25 -44.82 23.88
CA LEU A 20 -57.45 -45.43 23.29
C LEU A 20 -57.19 -46.87 22.82
N LEU A 21 -56.02 -47.16 22.22
CA LEU A 21 -55.59 -48.52 21.88
C LEU A 21 -55.33 -49.39 23.14
N HIS A 22 -54.78 -48.81 24.20
CA HIS A 22 -54.55 -49.51 25.47
C HIS A 22 -55.87 -49.79 26.21
N LEU A 23 -56.80 -48.83 26.20
CA LEU A 23 -58.17 -48.97 26.67
C LEU A 23 -58.93 -50.01 25.86
N GLN A 24 -58.75 -50.09 24.54
CA GLN A 24 -59.35 -51.14 23.70
C GLN A 24 -58.85 -52.54 24.09
N ASN A 25 -57.58 -52.69 24.46
CA ASN A 25 -57.02 -53.96 24.95
C ASN A 25 -57.45 -54.29 26.39
N GLN A 26 -57.66 -53.29 27.25
CA GLN A 26 -58.20 -53.50 28.61
C GLN A 26 -59.72 -53.78 28.61
N CYS A 27 -60.48 -53.20 27.67
CA CYS A 27 -61.94 -53.36 27.55
C CYS A 27 -62.39 -54.74 27.02
N GLN A 28 -61.48 -55.63 26.62
CA GLN A 28 -61.83 -57.03 26.34
C GLN A 28 -62.08 -57.85 27.63
N SER A 29 -61.66 -57.33 28.79
CA SER A 29 -61.90 -57.96 30.10
C SER A 29 -63.00 -57.22 30.85
N GLY A 30 -64.26 -57.57 30.56
CA GLY A 30 -65.42 -57.55 31.47
C GLY A 30 -65.65 -56.34 32.40
N MET A 31 -66.80 -55.68 32.17
CA MET A 31 -67.52 -54.73 33.04
C MET A 31 -66.97 -53.29 33.18
N MET A 32 -67.59 -52.34 32.48
CA MET A 32 -68.40 -51.29 33.13
C MET A 32 -69.18 -50.44 32.12
N PHE A 33 -70.51 -50.53 32.20
CA PHE A 33 -71.45 -49.49 31.80
C PHE A 33 -71.29 -48.31 32.78
N GLN A 34 -70.64 -47.21 32.39
CA GLN A 34 -70.93 -45.85 32.91
C GLN A 34 -70.05 -44.70 32.35
N LEU A 35 -69.68 -44.72 31.08
CA LEU A 35 -69.27 -43.50 30.38
C LEU A 35 -70.09 -43.36 29.11
N HIS A 36 -70.67 -42.18 28.94
CA HIS A 36 -71.51 -41.76 27.81
C HIS A 36 -70.66 -41.61 26.53
N TYR A 37 -69.92 -42.65 26.14
CA TYR A 37 -69.25 -42.71 24.85
C TYR A 37 -70.15 -43.51 23.93
N THR A 38 -70.80 -42.84 22.98
CA THR A 38 -71.62 -43.51 21.98
C THR A 38 -70.73 -44.45 21.16
N PRO A 39 -71.24 -45.62 20.73
CA PRO A 39 -70.50 -46.53 19.85
C PRO A 39 -70.08 -45.87 18.53
N GLU A 40 -70.74 -44.77 18.12
CA GLU A 40 -70.31 -43.94 16.99
C GLU A 40 -68.99 -43.20 17.25
N CYS A 41 -68.76 -42.61 18.42
CA CYS A 41 -67.51 -41.93 18.73
C CYS A 41 -66.30 -42.89 18.74
N MET A 42 -66.49 -44.13 19.19
CA MET A 42 -65.43 -45.16 19.09
C MET A 42 -65.17 -45.59 17.63
N LYS A 43 -66.21 -45.67 16.79
CA LYS A 43 -66.04 -45.98 15.36
C LYS A 43 -65.32 -44.85 14.62
N GLU A 44 -65.68 -43.61 14.90
CA GLU A 44 -65.00 -42.42 14.35
C GLU A 44 -63.53 -42.38 14.78
N ALA A 45 -63.26 -42.55 16.08
CA ALA A 45 -61.89 -42.56 16.60
C ALA A 45 -61.02 -43.66 15.95
N LYS A 46 -61.55 -44.89 15.85
CA LYS A 46 -60.83 -45.99 15.22
C LYS A 46 -60.52 -45.74 13.75
N SER A 47 -61.50 -45.23 12.99
CA SER A 47 -61.28 -44.88 11.58
C SER A 47 -60.27 -43.75 11.41
N ASN A 48 -60.34 -42.69 12.23
CA ASN A 48 -59.38 -41.60 12.19
C ASN A 48 -57.95 -42.09 12.47
N ILE A 49 -57.78 -43.00 13.44
CA ILE A 49 -56.49 -43.61 13.77
C ILE A 49 -55.94 -44.41 12.57
N GLU A 50 -56.76 -45.25 11.93
CA GLU A 50 -56.34 -46.07 10.79
C GLU A 50 -55.83 -45.22 9.61
N PHE A 51 -56.51 -44.10 9.31
CA PHE A 51 -56.09 -43.21 8.22
C PHE A 51 -54.88 -42.32 8.57
N LEU A 52 -54.77 -41.86 9.83
CA LEU A 52 -53.65 -41.03 10.27
C LEU A 52 -52.35 -41.84 10.47
N GLN A 53 -52.44 -43.13 10.80
CA GLN A 53 -51.26 -44.01 10.95
C GLN A 53 -50.43 -44.14 9.67
N ILE A 54 -51.03 -43.93 8.50
CA ILE A 54 -50.34 -43.97 7.20
C ILE A 54 -49.27 -42.86 7.10
N LEU A 55 -49.40 -41.80 7.91
CA LEU A 55 -48.47 -40.68 7.93
C LEU A 55 -47.26 -40.91 8.85
N ASN A 56 -47.31 -41.88 9.77
CA ASN A 56 -46.26 -42.07 10.77
C ASN A 56 -44.90 -42.38 10.14
N GLU A 57 -44.84 -43.32 9.21
CA GLU A 57 -43.61 -43.72 8.54
C GLU A 57 -42.99 -42.59 7.69
N PRO A 58 -43.71 -41.93 6.76
CA PRO A 58 -43.13 -40.84 5.96
C PRO A 58 -42.81 -39.58 6.78
N CYS A 59 -43.54 -39.30 7.87
CA CYS A 59 -43.18 -38.22 8.79
C CYS A 59 -41.93 -38.56 9.62
N ALA A 60 -41.76 -39.83 10.02
CA ALA A 60 -40.53 -40.29 10.69
C ALA A 60 -39.32 -40.25 9.75
N GLU A 61 -39.49 -40.62 8.46
CA GLU A 61 -38.46 -40.46 7.44
C GLU A 61 -38.03 -38.99 7.33
N LEU A 62 -38.98 -38.05 7.30
CA LEU A 62 -38.71 -36.62 7.26
C LEU A 62 -37.92 -36.12 8.48
N GLU A 63 -38.20 -36.67 9.67
CA GLU A 63 -37.51 -36.31 10.92
C GLU A 63 -36.04 -36.71 10.95
N THR A 64 -35.61 -37.65 10.10
CA THR A 64 -34.21 -38.07 10.01
C THR A 64 -33.35 -37.20 9.09
N VAL A 65 -33.97 -36.27 8.35
CA VAL A 65 -33.28 -35.45 7.35
C VAL A 65 -32.69 -34.19 8.01
N ASN A 66 -31.36 -34.12 8.06
CA ASN A 66 -30.65 -32.97 8.64
C ASN A 66 -30.40 -31.84 7.62
N ASP A 67 -30.44 -32.13 6.32
CA ASP A 67 -30.14 -31.16 5.26
C ASP A 67 -31.44 -30.53 4.71
N PRO A 68 -31.64 -29.20 4.84
CA PRO A 68 -32.82 -28.51 4.32
C PRO A 68 -33.07 -28.74 2.84
N SER A 69 -32.00 -28.90 2.06
CA SER A 69 -32.11 -29.14 0.61
C SER A 69 -32.70 -30.52 0.28
N GLU A 70 -32.76 -31.47 1.20
CA GLU A 70 -33.30 -32.81 0.93
C GLU A 70 -34.77 -32.95 1.38
N ILE A 71 -35.24 -32.06 2.25
CA ILE A 71 -36.60 -32.06 2.82
C ILE A 71 -37.68 -32.05 1.71
N HIS A 72 -37.47 -31.26 0.66
CA HIS A 72 -38.46 -31.11 -0.41
C HIS A 72 -38.75 -32.41 -1.19
N LYS A 73 -37.88 -33.42 -1.13
CA LYS A 73 -38.08 -34.73 -1.79
C LYS A 73 -39.17 -35.58 -1.14
N TYR A 74 -39.41 -35.39 0.16
CA TYR A 74 -40.38 -36.14 0.94
C TYR A 74 -41.76 -35.49 0.97
N ILE A 75 -41.83 -34.18 0.70
CA ILE A 75 -43.06 -33.38 0.66
C ILE A 75 -44.13 -33.97 -0.28
N PRO A 76 -43.84 -34.36 -1.54
CA PRO A 76 -44.85 -34.90 -2.44
C PRO A 76 -45.52 -36.17 -1.90
N LYS A 77 -44.74 -37.09 -1.33
CA LYS A 77 -45.25 -38.35 -0.74
C LYS A 77 -46.28 -38.04 0.35
N ILE A 78 -45.96 -37.11 1.26
CA ILE A 78 -46.83 -36.72 2.37
C ILE A 78 -48.09 -35.99 1.87
N LEU A 79 -47.96 -35.05 0.93
CA LEU A 79 -49.10 -34.34 0.36
C LEU A 79 -50.05 -35.26 -0.43
N HIS A 80 -49.53 -36.27 -1.12
CA HIS A 80 -50.37 -37.29 -1.75
C HIS A 80 -51.12 -38.14 -0.72
N LEU A 81 -50.51 -38.44 0.43
CA LEU A 81 -51.21 -39.13 1.52
C LEU A 81 -52.30 -38.25 2.14
N PHE A 82 -52.08 -36.93 2.27
CA PHE A 82 -53.14 -35.99 2.67
C PHE A 82 -54.32 -36.04 1.69
N ARG A 83 -54.03 -36.12 0.38
CA ARG A 83 -55.06 -36.31 -0.66
C ARG A 83 -55.82 -37.63 -0.50
N VAL A 84 -55.14 -38.72 -0.15
CA VAL A 84 -55.79 -40.03 0.12
C VAL A 84 -56.73 -39.93 1.31
N ILE A 85 -56.29 -39.31 2.41
CA ILE A 85 -57.11 -39.10 3.62
C ILE A 85 -58.36 -38.27 3.28
N TRP A 86 -58.22 -37.21 2.49
CA TRP A 86 -59.35 -36.37 2.04
C TRP A 86 -60.41 -37.14 1.25
N LEU A 87 -59.96 -38.01 0.33
CA LEU A 87 -60.86 -38.76 -0.55
C LEU A 87 -61.54 -39.92 0.18
N HIS A 88 -60.78 -40.70 0.94
CA HIS A 88 -61.21 -42.01 1.43
C HIS A 88 -61.60 -42.04 2.91
N SER A 89 -61.20 -41.05 3.72
CA SER A 89 -61.59 -41.05 5.13
C SER A 89 -63.09 -40.74 5.28
N PRO A 90 -63.85 -41.57 6.02
CA PRO A 90 -65.27 -41.32 6.27
C PRO A 90 -65.51 -40.22 7.31
N TYR A 91 -64.56 -40.00 8.24
CA TYR A 91 -64.71 -39.04 9.34
C TYR A 91 -63.63 -37.95 9.39
N TYR A 92 -62.46 -38.13 8.76
CA TYR A 92 -61.35 -37.15 8.73
C TYR A 92 -61.28 -36.39 7.38
N ASN A 93 -62.43 -36.10 6.76
CA ASN A 93 -62.51 -35.47 5.44
C ASN A 93 -63.13 -34.07 5.48
N SER A 94 -63.03 -33.37 6.63
CA SER A 94 -63.52 -32.00 6.78
C SER A 94 -62.42 -30.98 6.48
N ARG A 95 -62.83 -29.81 5.98
CA ARG A 95 -61.94 -28.69 5.65
C ARG A 95 -61.06 -28.29 6.83
N GLU A 96 -61.64 -28.21 8.03
CA GLU A 96 -60.94 -27.80 9.26
C GLU A 96 -59.85 -28.80 9.64
N ARG A 97 -60.18 -30.10 9.71
CA ARG A 97 -59.23 -31.16 10.10
C ARG A 97 -58.04 -31.25 9.12
N LEU A 98 -58.31 -31.13 7.82
CA LEU A 98 -57.24 -31.15 6.81
C LEU A 98 -56.38 -29.87 6.84
N SER A 99 -56.99 -28.70 7.10
CA SER A 99 -56.25 -27.44 7.26
C SER A 99 -55.33 -27.51 8.48
N ASP A 100 -55.79 -28.09 9.60
CA ASP A 100 -54.97 -28.31 10.79
C ASP A 100 -53.82 -29.29 10.53
N LEU A 101 -54.05 -30.36 9.75
CA LEU A 101 -53.01 -31.31 9.36
C LEU A 101 -51.93 -30.64 8.49
N CYS A 102 -52.34 -29.84 7.49
CA CYS A 102 -51.41 -29.05 6.69
C CYS A 102 -50.64 -28.03 7.55
N ARG A 103 -51.29 -27.38 8.52
CA ARG A 103 -50.63 -26.46 9.46
C ARG A 103 -49.63 -27.17 10.36
N ALA A 104 -49.95 -28.37 10.85
CA ALA A 104 -49.02 -29.20 11.60
C ALA A 104 -47.79 -29.59 10.75
N PHE A 105 -48.02 -29.91 9.47
CA PHE A 105 -46.94 -30.21 8.53
C PHE A 105 -46.06 -29.00 8.23
N SER A 106 -46.65 -27.81 7.99
CA SER A 106 -45.91 -26.54 7.89
C SER A 106 -45.00 -26.32 9.09
N ASN A 107 -45.52 -26.52 10.31
CA ASN A 107 -44.74 -26.36 11.54
C ASN A 107 -43.60 -27.39 11.62
N GLN A 108 -43.83 -28.63 11.19
CA GLN A 108 -42.78 -29.66 11.17
C GLN A 108 -41.64 -29.28 10.22
N ILE A 109 -41.94 -28.77 9.03
CA ILE A 109 -40.93 -28.27 8.08
C ILE A 109 -40.12 -27.14 8.71
N ILE A 110 -40.79 -26.19 9.37
CA ILE A 110 -40.11 -25.08 10.07
C ILE A 110 -39.18 -25.61 11.18
N LEU A 111 -39.63 -26.60 11.96
CA LEU A 111 -38.81 -27.20 13.02
C LEU A 111 -37.56 -27.88 12.46
N GLN A 112 -37.68 -28.61 11.36
CA GLN A 112 -36.53 -29.23 10.68
C GLN A 112 -35.55 -28.17 10.14
N CYS A 113 -36.06 -27.15 9.46
CA CYS A 113 -35.25 -26.03 8.99
C CYS A 113 -34.61 -25.22 10.13
N ARG A 114 -35.19 -25.21 11.34
CA ARG A 114 -34.62 -24.52 12.51
C ARG A 114 -33.51 -25.35 13.16
N GLN A 115 -33.60 -26.68 13.12
CA GLN A 115 -32.58 -27.57 13.68
C GLN A 115 -31.28 -27.60 12.85
N SER A 116 -31.39 -27.37 11.54
CA SER A 116 -30.22 -27.28 10.65
C SER A 116 -29.42 -25.99 10.85
N VAL A 117 -30.01 -24.92 11.40
CA VAL A 117 -29.37 -23.60 11.55
C VAL A 117 -28.70 -23.46 12.92
N ASP A 118 -27.37 -23.40 12.92
CA ASP A 118 -26.56 -23.13 14.12
C ASP A 118 -26.21 -21.62 14.21
N LEU A 119 -26.99 -20.88 15.02
CA LEU A 119 -26.78 -19.44 15.23
C LEU A 119 -25.43 -19.11 15.88
N PRO A 120 -24.99 -19.78 16.98
CA PRO A 120 -23.65 -19.60 17.53
C PRO A 120 -22.51 -19.79 16.52
N PHE A 121 -22.64 -20.77 15.61
CA PHE A 121 -21.65 -20.99 14.55
C PHE A 121 -21.61 -19.83 13.55
N ILE A 122 -22.77 -19.33 13.11
CA ILE A 122 -22.87 -18.17 12.21
C ILE A 122 -22.23 -16.94 12.86
N PHE A 123 -22.61 -16.64 14.11
CA PHE A 123 -22.14 -15.46 14.84
C PHE A 123 -20.65 -15.47 15.24
N LYS A 124 -19.94 -16.58 15.05
CA LYS A 124 -18.47 -16.66 15.18
C LYS A 124 -17.72 -16.21 13.92
N GLY A 125 -18.43 -15.88 12.85
CA GLY A 125 -17.86 -15.37 11.59
C GLY A 125 -17.96 -16.33 10.40
N ASN A 126 -18.80 -17.36 10.48
CA ASN A 126 -19.13 -18.23 9.35
C ASN A 126 -20.35 -17.70 8.60
N SER A 127 -20.25 -16.46 8.14
CA SER A 127 -21.39 -15.71 7.59
C SER A 127 -21.82 -16.23 6.23
N GLN A 128 -20.90 -16.68 5.36
CA GLN A 128 -21.25 -17.24 4.05
C GLN A 128 -21.96 -18.59 4.17
N ALA A 129 -21.48 -19.46 5.05
CA ALA A 129 -22.13 -20.73 5.39
C ALA A 129 -23.54 -20.50 5.96
N GLY A 130 -23.69 -19.49 6.84
CA GLY A 130 -24.98 -19.03 7.34
C GLY A 130 -25.94 -18.56 6.25
N ILE A 131 -25.47 -17.72 5.33
CA ILE A 131 -26.28 -17.26 4.18
C ILE A 131 -26.74 -18.44 3.32
N LYS A 132 -25.86 -19.41 3.07
CA LYS A 132 -26.19 -20.59 2.27
C LYS A 132 -27.31 -21.40 2.92
N ILE A 133 -27.13 -21.81 4.18
CA ILE A 133 -28.13 -22.66 4.86
C ILE A 133 -29.48 -21.97 5.02
N LEU A 134 -29.49 -20.65 5.26
CA LEU A 134 -30.72 -19.86 5.34
C LEU A 134 -31.43 -19.76 3.98
N LYS A 135 -30.69 -19.66 2.87
CA LYS A 135 -31.26 -19.71 1.52
C LYS A 135 -31.85 -21.10 1.23
N ASP A 136 -31.16 -22.17 1.61
CA ASP A 136 -31.65 -23.55 1.45
C ASP A 136 -32.95 -23.77 2.25
N CYS A 137 -33.05 -23.23 3.47
CA CYS A 137 -34.28 -23.24 4.27
C CYS A 137 -35.43 -22.48 3.61
N ILE A 138 -35.17 -21.29 3.06
CA ILE A 138 -36.17 -20.51 2.32
C ILE A 138 -36.63 -21.27 1.07
N GLU A 139 -35.69 -21.84 0.31
CA GLU A 139 -36.00 -22.60 -0.90
C GLU A 139 -36.87 -23.82 -0.56
N CYS A 140 -36.56 -24.56 0.50
CA CYS A 140 -37.40 -25.66 0.98
C CYS A 140 -38.84 -25.20 1.27
N CYS A 141 -39.01 -24.08 1.99
CA CYS A 141 -40.34 -23.53 2.29
C CYS A 141 -41.08 -23.05 1.04
N VAL A 142 -40.40 -22.44 0.07
CA VAL A 142 -41.01 -22.05 -1.21
C VAL A 142 -41.41 -23.28 -2.03
N MET A 143 -40.56 -24.30 -2.09
CA MET A 143 -40.84 -25.56 -2.77
C MET A 143 -42.04 -26.29 -2.16
N TYR A 144 -42.19 -26.26 -0.83
CA TYR A 144 -43.37 -26.76 -0.15
C TYR A 144 -44.66 -26.10 -0.66
N LYS A 145 -44.69 -24.76 -0.73
CA LYS A 145 -45.86 -24.00 -1.22
C LYS A 145 -46.16 -24.36 -2.68
N LEU A 146 -45.14 -24.40 -3.54
CA LEU A 146 -45.28 -24.75 -4.95
C LEU A 146 -45.81 -26.17 -5.17
N LEU A 147 -45.32 -27.15 -4.40
CA LEU A 147 -45.77 -28.54 -4.49
C LEU A 147 -47.21 -28.68 -3.99
N TYR A 148 -47.56 -27.98 -2.91
CA TYR A 148 -48.93 -27.93 -2.41
C TYR A 148 -49.88 -27.36 -3.47
N GLU A 149 -49.54 -26.22 -4.06
CA GLU A 149 -50.35 -25.55 -5.10
C GLU A 149 -50.61 -26.48 -6.29
N LYS A 150 -49.56 -27.12 -6.83
CA LYS A 150 -49.65 -28.10 -7.92
C LYS A 150 -50.58 -29.27 -7.60
N ILE A 151 -50.48 -29.83 -6.39
CA ILE A 151 -51.33 -30.96 -5.97
C ILE A 151 -52.78 -30.50 -5.77
N SER A 152 -52.98 -29.29 -5.24
CA SER A 152 -54.29 -28.64 -5.12
C SER A 152 -54.96 -28.45 -6.48
N GLU A 153 -54.24 -27.90 -7.47
CA GLU A 153 -54.74 -27.66 -8.82
C GLU A 153 -55.09 -28.97 -9.53
N ALA A 154 -54.17 -29.94 -9.51
CA ALA A 154 -54.41 -31.25 -10.11
C ALA A 154 -55.61 -31.99 -9.49
N HIS A 155 -55.93 -31.71 -8.21
CA HIS A 155 -57.12 -32.23 -7.56
C HIS A 155 -58.40 -31.48 -7.98
N LYS A 156 -58.34 -30.16 -8.13
CA LYS A 156 -59.48 -29.35 -8.61
C LYS A 156 -59.89 -29.75 -10.03
N GLU A 157 -58.94 -30.14 -10.86
CA GLU A 157 -59.21 -30.56 -12.25
C GLU A 157 -59.77 -31.98 -12.39
N ASN A 158 -59.37 -32.91 -11.50
CA ASN A 158 -59.62 -34.35 -11.68
C ASN A 158 -60.38 -35.03 -10.53
N GLY A 159 -60.74 -34.30 -9.47
CA GLY A 159 -61.31 -34.86 -8.24
C GLY A 159 -62.81 -34.57 -8.05
N ASP A 160 -63.55 -35.55 -7.54
CA ASP A 160 -64.99 -35.42 -7.24
C ASP A 160 -65.28 -34.51 -6.02
N LYS A 161 -64.31 -34.29 -5.13
CA LYS A 161 -64.45 -33.41 -3.95
C LYS A 161 -63.70 -32.10 -4.17
N VAL A 162 -64.33 -30.98 -3.85
CA VAL A 162 -63.72 -29.65 -4.00
C VAL A 162 -62.62 -29.43 -2.93
N TRP A 163 -61.38 -29.19 -3.37
CA TRP A 163 -60.24 -28.86 -2.51
C TRP A 163 -60.19 -27.35 -2.21
N VAL A 164 -60.88 -26.92 -1.14
CA VAL A 164 -60.91 -25.51 -0.69
C VAL A 164 -60.39 -25.44 0.75
N LEU A 165 -59.08 -25.37 0.92
CA LEU A 165 -58.44 -25.12 2.22
C LEU A 165 -58.13 -23.63 2.37
N ASP A 166 -58.03 -23.16 3.61
CA ASP A 166 -57.58 -21.79 3.87
C ASP A 166 -56.04 -21.72 3.82
N GLU A 167 -55.50 -21.30 2.69
CA GLU A 167 -54.04 -21.22 2.47
C GLU A 167 -53.36 -20.23 3.43
N ALA A 168 -54.06 -19.17 3.85
CA ALA A 168 -53.51 -18.18 4.77
C ALA A 168 -53.18 -18.81 6.13
N SER A 169 -54.10 -19.57 6.74
CA SER A 169 -53.84 -20.23 8.03
C SER A 169 -52.76 -21.32 7.97
N ILE A 170 -52.50 -21.91 6.80
CA ILE A 170 -51.47 -22.93 6.60
C ILE A 170 -50.08 -22.30 6.44
N PHE A 171 -49.98 -21.21 5.67
CA PHE A 171 -48.70 -20.66 5.23
C PHE A 171 -48.24 -19.40 5.98
N ASN A 172 -49.08 -18.74 6.78
CA ASN A 172 -48.69 -17.54 7.52
C ASN A 172 -47.39 -17.75 8.33
N HIS A 173 -47.27 -18.87 9.06
CA HIS A 173 -46.05 -19.17 9.82
C HIS A 173 -44.83 -19.47 8.92
N VAL A 174 -45.06 -20.08 7.75
CA VAL A 174 -44.01 -20.37 6.76
C VAL A 174 -43.48 -19.06 6.19
N ASP A 175 -44.37 -18.14 5.82
CA ASP A 175 -44.00 -16.84 5.28
C ASP A 175 -43.28 -15.98 6.33
N SER A 176 -43.73 -15.99 7.58
CA SER A 176 -43.04 -15.35 8.70
C SER A 176 -41.65 -15.96 8.97
N PHE A 177 -41.50 -17.29 8.89
CA PHE A 177 -40.20 -17.95 9.02
C PHE A 177 -39.26 -17.57 7.88
N CYS A 178 -39.71 -17.64 6.62
CA CYS A 178 -38.95 -17.18 5.46
C CYS A 178 -38.49 -15.73 5.59
N GLN A 179 -39.33 -14.86 6.16
CA GLN A 179 -38.96 -13.47 6.41
C GLN A 179 -37.86 -13.35 7.45
N ARG A 180 -37.93 -14.10 8.56
CA ARG A 180 -36.87 -14.14 9.58
C ARG A 180 -35.55 -14.67 9.04
N CYS A 181 -35.59 -15.67 8.16
CA CYS A 181 -34.39 -16.13 7.46
C CYS A 181 -33.78 -15.03 6.58
N ARG A 182 -34.61 -14.26 5.84
CA ARG A 182 -34.14 -13.11 5.06
C ARG A 182 -33.54 -12.00 5.93
N ASP A 183 -34.17 -11.71 7.07
CA ASP A 183 -33.65 -10.76 8.04
C ASP A 183 -32.28 -11.20 8.59
N LEU A 184 -32.10 -12.50 8.86
CA LEU A 184 -30.81 -13.02 9.33
C LEU A 184 -29.74 -13.08 8.23
N ILE A 185 -30.13 -13.32 6.97
CA ILE A 185 -29.23 -13.16 5.81
C ILE A 185 -28.73 -11.71 5.73
N GLU A 186 -29.61 -10.73 5.95
CA GLU A 186 -29.23 -9.31 5.98
C GLU A 186 -28.20 -9.01 7.09
N VAL A 187 -28.36 -9.61 8.27
CA VAL A 187 -27.37 -9.52 9.37
C VAL A 187 -26.05 -10.16 8.96
N CYS A 188 -26.06 -11.32 8.30
CA CYS A 188 -24.84 -11.98 7.82
C CYS A 188 -24.11 -11.13 6.76
N ASP A 189 -24.84 -10.53 5.82
CA ASP A 189 -24.27 -9.59 4.85
C ASP A 189 -23.61 -8.40 5.56
N ALA A 190 -24.25 -7.87 6.61
CA ALA A 190 -23.67 -6.79 7.41
C ALA A 190 -22.42 -7.24 8.19
N MET A 191 -22.37 -8.48 8.68
CA MET A 191 -21.18 -9.06 9.32
C MET A 191 -19.98 -9.14 8.37
N ILE A 192 -20.21 -9.52 7.12
CA ILE A 192 -19.18 -9.55 6.08
C ILE A 192 -18.68 -8.14 5.77
N ILE A 193 -19.59 -7.17 5.61
CA ILE A 193 -19.26 -5.81 5.16
C ILE A 193 -18.63 -4.96 6.26
N PHE A 194 -19.27 -4.84 7.42
CA PHE A 194 -18.85 -3.95 8.51
C PHE A 194 -17.95 -4.65 9.54
N GLY A 195 -18.20 -5.94 9.78
CA GLY A 195 -17.41 -6.74 10.72
C GLY A 195 -16.21 -7.44 10.08
N ARG A 196 -16.07 -7.37 8.74
CA ARG A 196 -15.06 -8.12 7.96
C ARG A 196 -15.02 -9.62 8.29
N MET A 197 -16.18 -10.19 8.65
CA MET A 197 -16.35 -11.59 9.01
C MET A 197 -16.70 -12.41 7.77
N ASP A 198 -15.72 -12.69 6.93
CA ASP A 198 -15.85 -13.59 5.78
C ASP A 198 -14.86 -14.74 5.91
N GLU A 199 -15.36 -15.97 5.94
CA GLU A 199 -14.52 -17.17 6.04
C GLU A 199 -13.79 -17.52 4.73
N THR A 200 -14.19 -16.94 3.60
CA THR A 200 -13.64 -17.24 2.27
C THR A 200 -12.57 -16.25 1.81
N GLN A 201 -12.62 -15.01 2.31
CA GLN A 201 -11.73 -13.92 1.89
C GLN A 201 -11.21 -13.17 3.11
N ASN A 202 -9.88 -12.98 3.18
CA ASN A 202 -9.32 -12.09 4.19
C ASN A 202 -9.46 -10.64 3.73
N ILE A 203 -10.40 -9.91 4.35
CA ILE A 203 -10.65 -8.51 4.05
C ILE A 203 -9.71 -7.67 4.93
N ALA A 204 -8.66 -7.13 4.31
CA ALA A 204 -7.73 -6.23 5.00
C ALA A 204 -8.44 -4.96 5.48
N MET A 205 -7.90 -4.37 6.55
CA MET A 205 -8.37 -3.08 7.03
C MET A 205 -8.16 -2.02 5.95
N PRO A 206 -9.15 -1.13 5.70
CA PRO A 206 -8.99 -0.04 4.77
C PRO A 206 -7.82 0.84 5.19
N SER A 207 -6.83 1.02 4.32
CA SER A 207 -5.68 1.89 4.56
C SER A 207 -5.77 3.14 3.68
N PHE A 208 -5.48 4.30 4.27
CA PHE A 208 -5.55 5.57 3.55
C PHE A 208 -4.17 6.24 3.53
N GLY A 209 -3.74 6.69 2.35
CA GLY A 209 -2.52 7.48 2.20
C GLY A 209 -2.69 8.94 2.67
N GLY A 210 -1.59 9.66 2.80
CA GLY A 210 -1.57 11.09 3.07
C GLY A 210 -1.51 11.46 4.56
N THR A 211 -1.45 12.77 4.84
CA THR A 211 -1.24 13.31 6.20
C THR A 211 -2.40 13.05 7.16
N ARG A 212 -3.62 12.82 6.63
CA ARG A 212 -4.83 12.51 7.41
C ARG A 212 -5.24 11.03 7.35
N GLY A 213 -4.40 10.16 6.78
CA GLY A 213 -4.70 8.73 6.61
C GLY A 213 -5.07 8.04 7.93
N GLU A 214 -4.26 8.25 8.97
CA GLU A 214 -4.49 7.65 10.30
C GLU A 214 -5.82 8.10 10.94
N GLU A 215 -6.27 9.33 10.67
CA GLU A 215 -7.58 9.81 11.14
C GLU A 215 -8.71 9.02 10.49
N PHE A 216 -8.61 8.74 9.18
CA PHE A 216 -9.61 7.98 8.43
C PHE A 216 -9.61 6.50 8.81
N GLU A 217 -8.45 5.91 9.04
CA GLU A 217 -8.31 4.53 9.53
C GLU A 217 -8.98 4.36 10.90
N LYS A 218 -8.80 5.33 11.82
CA LYS A 218 -9.51 5.36 13.11
C LYS A 218 -11.03 5.42 12.96
N VAL A 219 -11.56 6.11 11.95
CA VAL A 219 -13.00 6.10 11.66
C VAL A 219 -13.45 4.70 11.24
N CYS A 220 -12.69 4.01 10.39
CA CYS A 220 -12.97 2.62 10.01
C CYS A 220 -12.91 1.65 11.20
N GLU A 221 -11.93 1.78 12.09
CA GLU A 221 -11.87 1.00 13.33
C GLU A 221 -13.10 1.25 14.23
N ASN A 222 -13.54 2.51 14.32
CA ASN A 222 -14.71 2.86 15.12
C ASN A 222 -16.02 2.30 14.51
N ILE A 223 -16.12 2.26 13.18
CA ILE A 223 -17.26 1.61 12.47
C ILE A 223 -17.35 0.14 12.88
N GLU A 224 -16.24 -0.60 12.84
CA GLU A 224 -16.21 -2.02 13.20
C GLU A 224 -16.50 -2.24 14.69
N LYS A 225 -15.95 -1.40 15.56
CA LYS A 225 -16.23 -1.46 17.01
C LYS A 225 -17.71 -1.20 17.32
N ASN A 226 -18.31 -0.21 16.68
CA ASN A 226 -19.74 0.09 16.82
C ASN A 226 -20.58 -1.06 16.29
N PHE A 227 -20.23 -1.58 15.10
CA PHE A 227 -20.90 -2.74 14.50
C PHE A 227 -20.87 -3.95 15.42
N ASN A 228 -19.72 -4.29 16.00
CA ASN A 228 -19.59 -5.42 16.94
C ASN A 228 -20.47 -5.25 18.18
N THR A 229 -20.64 -4.01 18.66
CA THR A 229 -21.56 -3.70 19.77
C THR A 229 -23.02 -3.93 19.37
N TYR A 230 -23.42 -3.50 18.17
CA TYR A 230 -24.78 -3.72 17.65
C TYR A 230 -25.05 -5.21 17.37
N LEU A 231 -24.05 -5.92 16.85
CA LEU A 231 -24.13 -7.36 16.63
C LEU A 231 -24.27 -8.11 17.96
N GLN A 232 -23.58 -7.69 19.02
CA GLN A 232 -23.71 -8.31 20.34
C GLN A 232 -25.16 -8.21 20.86
N ALA A 233 -25.83 -7.07 20.67
CA ALA A 233 -27.24 -6.93 21.05
C ALA A 233 -28.16 -7.92 20.30
N ILE A 234 -27.85 -8.29 19.04
CA ILE A 234 -28.56 -9.36 18.33
C ILE A 234 -28.20 -10.74 18.87
N LYS A 235 -26.92 -10.98 19.20
CA LYS A 235 -26.49 -12.26 19.79
C LYS A 235 -27.21 -12.54 21.11
N ASP A 236 -27.44 -11.49 21.91
CA ASP A 236 -28.14 -11.59 23.18
C ASP A 236 -29.64 -11.98 23.00
N THR A 237 -30.21 -11.73 21.81
CA THR A 237 -31.59 -12.13 21.45
C THR A 237 -31.65 -13.36 20.54
N GLN A 238 -30.56 -14.15 20.42
CA GLN A 238 -30.47 -15.29 19.51
C GLN A 238 -31.63 -16.30 19.61
N ASP A 239 -32.19 -16.50 20.81
CA ASP A 239 -33.22 -17.49 21.06
C ASP A 239 -34.57 -17.15 20.38
N THR A 240 -34.82 -15.87 20.12
CA THR A 240 -36.10 -15.38 19.56
C THR A 240 -36.05 -15.16 18.04
N ILE A 241 -34.86 -15.19 17.41
CA ILE A 241 -34.65 -14.84 15.99
C ILE A 241 -35.51 -15.69 15.06
N LEU A 242 -35.43 -17.01 15.18
CA LEU A 242 -36.16 -17.96 14.33
C LEU A 242 -37.49 -18.41 14.94
N ASP A 243 -37.90 -17.84 16.08
CA ASP A 243 -39.15 -18.20 16.74
C ASP A 243 -40.33 -17.34 16.25
N VAL A 244 -41.07 -17.87 15.27
CA VAL A 244 -42.22 -17.21 14.64
C VAL A 244 -43.30 -16.77 15.65
N GLN A 245 -43.38 -17.41 16.82
CA GLN A 245 -44.40 -17.09 17.83
C GLN A 245 -44.09 -15.82 18.61
N VAL A 246 -42.83 -15.39 18.63
CA VAL A 246 -42.37 -14.27 19.45
C VAL A 246 -42.27 -13.01 18.58
N PRO A 247 -43.18 -12.03 18.70
CA PRO A 247 -43.19 -10.86 17.82
C PRO A 247 -42.04 -9.87 18.10
N THR A 248 -41.30 -10.01 19.20
CA THR A 248 -40.26 -9.04 19.60
C THR A 248 -39.13 -8.91 18.57
N TRP A 249 -38.87 -9.96 17.78
CA TRP A 249 -37.86 -9.94 16.72
C TRP A 249 -38.02 -8.77 15.74
N TYR A 250 -39.27 -8.37 15.43
CA TYR A 250 -39.53 -7.27 14.51
C TYR A 250 -38.93 -5.94 15.00
N ASP A 251 -39.01 -5.67 16.32
CA ASP A 251 -38.44 -4.47 16.90
C ASP A 251 -36.91 -4.55 16.95
N ASP A 252 -36.36 -5.74 17.22
CA ASP A 252 -34.92 -5.97 17.27
C ASP A 252 -34.26 -5.78 15.90
N ILE A 253 -34.83 -6.36 14.83
CA ILE A 253 -34.29 -6.19 13.47
C ILE A 253 -34.46 -4.75 12.96
N LEU A 254 -35.56 -4.06 13.30
CA LEU A 254 -35.73 -2.65 12.95
C LEU A 254 -34.68 -1.77 13.63
N ARG A 255 -34.39 -2.03 14.91
CA ARG A 255 -33.31 -1.37 15.64
C ARG A 255 -31.95 -1.62 14.97
N PHE A 256 -31.67 -2.86 14.57
CA PHE A 256 -30.42 -3.18 13.87
C PHE A 256 -30.30 -2.49 12.51
N ARG A 257 -31.39 -2.43 11.73
CA ARG A 257 -31.43 -1.70 10.45
C ARG A 257 -31.17 -0.21 10.63
N SER A 258 -31.68 0.39 11.72
CA SER A 258 -31.39 1.79 12.06
C SER A 258 -29.90 2.01 12.32
N HIS A 259 -29.29 1.18 13.17
CA HIS A 259 -27.85 1.27 13.46
C HIS A 259 -26.98 1.01 12.22
N THR A 260 -27.38 0.04 11.37
CA THR A 260 -26.68 -0.23 10.11
C THR A 260 -26.71 0.99 9.20
N LYS A 261 -27.87 1.67 9.11
CA LYS A 261 -28.00 2.91 8.34
C LYS A 261 -27.14 4.03 8.89
N GLU A 262 -26.98 4.14 10.21
CA GLU A 262 -26.06 5.10 10.82
C GLU A 262 -24.60 4.84 10.37
N LEU A 263 -24.17 3.57 10.35
CA LEU A 263 -22.85 3.21 9.84
C LEU A 263 -22.69 3.54 8.34
N GLU A 264 -23.73 3.31 7.53
CA GLU A 264 -23.73 3.69 6.11
C GLU A 264 -23.50 5.21 5.94
N VAL A 265 -24.18 6.05 6.73
CA VAL A 265 -23.98 7.51 6.70
C VAL A 265 -22.56 7.91 7.14
N VAL A 266 -21.99 7.24 8.14
CA VAL A 266 -20.60 7.48 8.54
C VAL A 266 -19.63 7.17 7.39
N ILE A 267 -19.85 6.07 6.65
CA ILE A 267 -19.03 5.72 5.49
C ILE A 267 -19.20 6.73 4.35
N GLU A 268 -20.42 7.19 4.09
CA GLU A 268 -20.68 8.22 3.07
C GLU A 268 -19.92 9.52 3.40
N ASN A 269 -20.00 10.00 4.64
CA ASN A 269 -19.28 11.19 5.10
C ASN A 269 -17.76 11.00 5.06
N LEU A 270 -17.27 9.80 5.42
CA LEU A 270 -15.87 9.45 5.34
C LEU A 270 -15.39 9.49 3.88
N MET A 271 -16.16 8.90 2.95
CA MET A 271 -15.85 8.91 1.53
C MET A 271 -15.78 10.35 1.00
N ASP A 272 -16.75 11.20 1.32
CA ASP A 272 -16.69 12.61 0.91
C ASP A 272 -15.45 13.32 1.46
N SER A 273 -15.13 13.13 2.74
CA SER A 273 -13.95 13.73 3.40
C SER A 273 -12.62 13.27 2.78
N VAL A 274 -12.51 12.00 2.40
CA VAL A 274 -11.31 11.46 1.75
C VAL A 274 -11.15 12.09 0.36
N PHE A 275 -12.21 12.13 -0.46
CA PHE A 275 -12.16 12.69 -1.80
C PHE A 275 -12.02 14.21 -1.87
N GLU A 276 -12.24 14.94 -0.78
CA GLU A 276 -11.89 16.37 -0.69
C GLU A 276 -10.37 16.61 -0.66
N ILE A 277 -9.59 15.63 -0.19
CA ILE A 277 -8.13 15.77 -0.03
C ILE A 277 -7.37 15.18 -1.21
N VAL A 278 -7.95 14.19 -1.89
CA VAL A 278 -7.31 13.51 -3.03
C VAL A 278 -6.95 14.51 -4.12
N GLN A 279 -5.65 14.64 -4.40
CA GLN A 279 -5.13 15.50 -5.48
C GLN A 279 -4.58 14.68 -6.64
N HIS A 280 -4.22 13.41 -6.40
CA HIS A 280 -3.54 12.56 -7.38
C HIS A 280 -4.36 11.30 -7.71
N ALA A 281 -4.18 10.80 -8.93
CA ALA A 281 -4.87 9.60 -9.39
C ALA A 281 -4.55 8.35 -8.55
N GLU A 282 -3.30 8.24 -8.07
CA GLU A 282 -2.83 7.14 -7.22
C GLU A 282 -3.60 7.10 -5.88
N GLU A 283 -3.66 8.23 -5.19
CA GLU A 283 -4.40 8.37 -3.92
C GLU A 283 -5.89 8.10 -4.11
N GLY A 284 -6.48 8.63 -5.19
CA GLY A 284 -7.88 8.41 -5.50
C GLY A 284 -8.20 6.93 -5.75
N LEU A 285 -7.31 6.21 -6.44
CA LEU A 285 -7.51 4.79 -6.69
C LEU A 285 -7.37 3.95 -5.42
N HIS A 286 -6.36 4.24 -4.59
CA HIS A 286 -6.20 3.58 -3.29
C HIS A 286 -7.41 3.82 -2.38
N ALA A 287 -7.92 5.05 -2.33
CA ALA A 287 -9.13 5.37 -1.58
C ALA A 287 -10.34 4.57 -2.09
N LEU A 288 -10.55 4.49 -3.41
CA LEU A 288 -11.63 3.68 -3.97
C LEU A 288 -11.47 2.19 -3.66
N GLN A 289 -10.25 1.67 -3.74
CA GLN A 289 -9.98 0.28 -3.37
C GLN A 289 -10.34 0.01 -1.90
N ALA A 290 -10.02 0.95 -1.01
CA ALA A 290 -10.39 0.89 0.41
C ALA A 290 -11.92 0.90 0.62
N PHE A 291 -12.67 1.67 -0.18
CA PHE A 291 -14.14 1.71 -0.13
C PHE A 291 -14.84 0.61 -0.92
N TYR A 292 -14.14 -0.13 -1.77
CA TYR A 292 -14.74 -1.12 -2.67
C TYR A 292 -15.52 -2.19 -1.90
N HIS A 293 -15.00 -2.65 -0.76
CA HIS A 293 -15.69 -3.63 0.08
C HIS A 293 -17.02 -3.09 0.62
N TYR A 294 -17.03 -1.86 1.13
CA TYR A 294 -18.25 -1.18 1.59
C TYR A 294 -19.26 -0.94 0.44
N SER A 295 -18.76 -0.74 -0.79
CA SER A 295 -19.59 -0.52 -1.98
C SER A 295 -20.47 -1.72 -2.36
N LYS A 296 -20.20 -2.92 -1.81
CA LYS A 296 -21.06 -4.10 -2.03
C LYS A 296 -22.47 -3.88 -1.45
N ARG A 297 -22.64 -2.96 -0.49
CA ARG A 297 -23.95 -2.56 0.04
C ARG A 297 -24.63 -1.57 -0.91
N SER A 298 -25.89 -1.82 -1.24
CA SER A 298 -26.64 -1.03 -2.23
C SER A 298 -26.82 0.45 -1.84
N ALA A 299 -26.84 0.78 -0.55
CA ALA A 299 -26.90 2.17 -0.06
C ALA A 299 -25.61 2.93 -0.40
N VAL A 300 -24.46 2.41 0.04
CA VAL A 300 -23.12 3.00 -0.20
C VAL A 300 -22.72 2.94 -1.67
N ARG A 301 -23.21 1.94 -2.42
CA ARG A 301 -22.91 1.75 -3.85
C ARG A 301 -23.20 3.01 -4.67
N LYS A 302 -24.30 3.71 -4.38
CA LYS A 302 -24.67 4.93 -5.12
C LYS A 302 -23.63 6.04 -4.97
N MET A 303 -23.09 6.22 -3.76
CA MET A 303 -22.05 7.21 -3.51
C MET A 303 -20.72 6.78 -4.15
N PHE A 304 -20.36 5.50 -4.03
CA PHE A 304 -19.19 4.93 -4.68
C PHE A 304 -19.23 5.09 -6.20
N ASP A 305 -20.36 4.77 -6.83
CA ASP A 305 -20.58 4.93 -8.26
C ASP A 305 -20.47 6.41 -8.67
N LYS A 306 -20.99 7.35 -7.85
CA LYS A 306 -20.85 8.80 -8.08
C LYS A 306 -19.38 9.26 -8.12
N LYS A 307 -18.50 8.67 -7.31
CA LYS A 307 -17.06 8.99 -7.26
C LYS A 307 -16.23 8.24 -8.32
N THR A 308 -16.71 7.12 -8.83
CA THR A 308 -16.01 6.29 -9.83
C THR A 308 -16.41 6.62 -11.27
N VAL A 309 -17.70 6.75 -11.55
CA VAL A 309 -18.24 6.86 -12.92
C VAL A 309 -19.51 7.71 -12.94
N TYR A 310 -19.46 8.87 -13.59
CA TYR A 310 -20.66 9.61 -13.98
C TYR A 310 -20.80 9.79 -15.49
N VAL A 311 -21.09 8.72 -16.25
CA VAL A 311 -21.56 8.87 -17.65
C VAL A 311 -22.51 7.75 -18.12
N ARG A 312 -23.53 7.34 -17.36
CA ARG A 312 -24.52 6.38 -17.93
C ARG A 312 -26.00 6.73 -17.87
N VAL A 313 -26.42 7.76 -17.15
CA VAL A 313 -27.86 8.12 -17.14
C VAL A 313 -28.10 9.53 -17.70
N PHE A 314 -27.29 10.53 -17.34
CA PHE A 314 -27.57 11.91 -17.75
C PHE A 314 -27.15 12.29 -19.17
N ALA A 315 -26.25 11.57 -19.83
CA ALA A 315 -25.93 11.85 -21.24
C ALA A 315 -27.09 11.44 -22.18
N LEU A 316 -27.69 10.27 -21.94
CA LEU A 316 -28.84 9.81 -22.75
C LEU A 316 -30.13 10.54 -22.36
N PHE A 317 -30.40 10.75 -21.07
CA PHE A 317 -31.58 11.50 -20.63
C PHE A 317 -31.44 13.01 -20.89
N GLY A 318 -30.24 13.57 -20.76
CA GLY A 318 -29.96 14.98 -21.02
C GLY A 318 -30.08 15.35 -22.50
N ILE A 319 -29.64 14.48 -23.42
CA ILE A 319 -29.88 14.67 -24.86
C ILE A 319 -31.38 14.51 -25.17
N TYR A 320 -32.05 13.50 -24.61
CA TYR A 320 -33.48 13.27 -24.84
C TYR A 320 -34.37 14.41 -24.31
N VAL A 321 -34.08 14.93 -23.10
CA VAL A 321 -34.78 16.07 -22.49
C VAL A 321 -34.40 17.40 -23.17
N ALA A 322 -33.15 17.61 -23.57
CA ALA A 322 -32.75 18.81 -24.31
C ALA A 322 -33.41 18.89 -25.70
N VAL A 323 -33.56 17.75 -26.38
CA VAL A 323 -34.30 17.64 -27.65
C VAL A 323 -35.81 17.79 -27.46
N LEU A 324 -36.37 17.31 -26.35
CA LEU A 324 -37.81 17.44 -26.04
C LEU A 324 -38.23 18.84 -25.58
N TYR A 325 -37.37 19.58 -24.89
CA TYR A 325 -37.72 20.87 -24.26
C TYR A 325 -36.97 22.09 -24.83
N SER A 326 -36.20 21.93 -25.91
CA SER A 326 -35.47 23.03 -26.59
C SER A 326 -34.65 23.91 -25.63
N ILE A 327 -33.98 23.28 -24.65
CA ILE A 327 -33.17 23.99 -23.67
C ILE A 327 -31.84 24.39 -24.33
N PRO A 328 -31.41 25.66 -24.25
CA PRO A 328 -30.17 26.11 -24.87
C PRO A 328 -28.95 25.40 -24.27
N LEU A 329 -28.11 24.84 -25.14
CA LEU A 329 -26.85 24.12 -24.87
C LEU A 329 -25.90 24.74 -23.80
N PRO A 330 -25.78 26.07 -23.61
CA PRO A 330 -24.86 26.65 -22.63
C PRO A 330 -25.20 26.29 -21.17
N THR A 331 -26.48 26.10 -20.83
CA THR A 331 -26.91 25.78 -19.45
C THR A 331 -26.59 24.33 -19.08
N ILE A 332 -26.56 23.43 -20.07
CA ILE A 332 -26.14 22.03 -19.91
C ILE A 332 -24.62 21.96 -19.73
N SER A 333 -23.85 22.80 -20.45
CA SER A 333 -22.40 22.91 -20.28
C SER A 333 -22.00 23.30 -18.85
N LEU A 334 -22.74 24.20 -18.19
CA LEU A 334 -22.47 24.61 -16.81
C LEU A 334 -22.73 23.51 -15.77
N THR A 335 -23.69 22.61 -16.02
CA THR A 335 -23.97 21.47 -15.12
C THR A 335 -23.06 20.26 -15.41
N PHE A 336 -22.54 20.16 -16.63
CA PHE A 336 -21.52 19.18 -17.04
C PHE A 336 -20.13 19.49 -16.46
N GLU A 337 -19.84 20.77 -16.22
CA GLU A 337 -18.58 21.23 -15.61
C GLU A 337 -18.50 21.02 -14.09
N LEU A 338 -19.62 20.77 -13.40
CA LEU A 338 -19.69 20.97 -11.95
C LEU A 338 -19.37 19.75 -11.05
N TYR A 339 -19.01 18.58 -11.58
CA TYR A 339 -18.58 17.42 -10.76
C TYR A 339 -17.48 16.59 -11.46
N LYS A 340 -16.39 17.26 -11.82
CA LYS A 340 -15.19 16.74 -12.52
C LYS A 340 -14.26 15.86 -11.66
N LEU A 341 -14.76 14.87 -10.92
CA LEU A 341 -13.90 13.93 -10.17
C LEU A 341 -14.15 12.49 -10.61
N THR A 342 -13.54 12.11 -11.73
CA THR A 342 -13.31 10.70 -12.07
C THR A 342 -11.81 10.44 -12.01
N VAL A 343 -11.40 9.26 -11.54
CA VAL A 343 -9.97 8.88 -11.48
C VAL A 343 -9.31 8.98 -12.86
N TYR A 344 -10.06 8.66 -13.92
CA TYR A 344 -9.61 8.85 -15.30
C TYR A 344 -9.30 10.31 -15.64
N LYS A 345 -10.02 11.27 -15.06
CA LYS A 345 -9.72 12.70 -15.25
C LYS A 345 -8.48 13.13 -14.49
N LEU A 346 -8.31 12.68 -13.25
CA LEU A 346 -7.05 12.90 -12.51
C LEU A 346 -5.86 12.33 -13.27
N PHE A 347 -6.03 11.15 -13.88
CA PHE A 347 -5.01 10.55 -14.73
C PHE A 347 -4.83 11.33 -16.05
N GLU A 348 -5.89 11.85 -16.66
CA GLU A 348 -5.81 12.73 -17.83
C GLU A 348 -5.04 14.03 -17.52
N ASP A 349 -5.31 14.65 -16.38
CA ASP A 349 -4.59 15.83 -15.91
C ASP A 349 -3.11 15.50 -15.67
N ASP A 350 -2.81 14.32 -15.13
CA ASP A 350 -1.45 13.78 -14.99
C ASP A 350 -0.74 13.57 -16.35
N LEU A 351 -1.46 13.10 -17.36
CA LEU A 351 -0.95 12.97 -18.73
C LEU A 351 -0.65 14.35 -19.33
N GLN A 352 -1.54 15.32 -19.14
CA GLN A 352 -1.36 16.69 -19.63
C GLN A 352 -0.20 17.40 -18.93
N ALA A 353 -0.08 17.26 -17.61
CA ALA A 353 1.03 17.78 -16.83
C ALA A 353 2.36 17.17 -17.31
N THR A 354 2.43 15.84 -17.47
CA THR A 354 3.61 15.16 -17.99
C THR A 354 3.97 15.64 -19.40
N LYS A 355 2.97 15.84 -20.27
CA LYS A 355 3.18 16.38 -21.62
C LYS A 355 3.76 17.80 -21.58
N LYS A 356 3.29 18.66 -20.68
CA LYS A 356 3.81 20.02 -20.50
C LYS A 356 5.25 20.00 -19.97
N GLU A 357 5.54 19.19 -18.95
CA GLU A 357 6.88 19.03 -18.41
C GLU A 357 7.90 18.56 -19.45
N LEU A 358 7.52 17.65 -20.36
CA LEU A 358 8.39 17.21 -21.46
C LEU A 358 8.70 18.33 -22.47
N VAL A 359 7.85 19.34 -22.56
CA VAL A 359 8.11 20.54 -23.37
C VAL A 359 9.04 21.49 -22.61
N ASP A 360 8.75 21.75 -21.34
CA ASP A 360 9.49 22.68 -20.48
C ASP A 360 10.92 22.20 -20.18
N GLU A 361 11.14 20.89 -20.02
CA GLU A 361 12.47 20.29 -19.81
C GLU A 361 13.40 20.43 -21.04
N LYS A 362 12.88 20.87 -22.19
CA LYS A 362 13.75 21.31 -23.29
C LYS A 362 14.59 22.53 -22.87
N GLU A 363 14.06 23.38 -22.00
CA GLU A 363 14.67 24.64 -21.57
C GLU A 363 15.40 24.53 -20.22
N GLN A 364 14.88 23.75 -19.26
CA GLN A 364 15.45 23.60 -17.92
C GLN A 364 15.78 22.12 -17.59
N TYR A 365 16.99 21.87 -17.07
CA TYR A 365 17.43 20.52 -16.68
C TYR A 365 18.21 20.54 -15.36
N PRO A 366 18.13 19.48 -14.53
CA PRO A 366 18.91 19.42 -13.30
C PRO A 366 20.41 19.46 -13.58
N ALA A 367 21.12 20.42 -12.99
CA ALA A 367 22.57 20.60 -13.18
C ALA A 367 23.42 19.40 -12.68
N SER A 368 22.84 18.55 -11.83
CA SER A 368 23.50 17.36 -11.29
C SER A 368 23.61 16.21 -12.30
N LEU A 369 22.79 16.21 -13.37
CA LEU A 369 22.73 15.15 -14.37
C LEU A 369 23.43 15.53 -15.68
N PRO A 370 23.96 14.55 -16.44
CA PRO A 370 24.47 14.80 -17.78
C PRO A 370 23.38 15.33 -18.72
N TYR A 371 23.79 16.09 -19.75
CA TYR A 371 22.87 16.83 -20.59
C TYR A 371 21.97 15.92 -21.44
N TYR A 372 22.52 14.90 -22.10
CA TYR A 372 21.75 14.03 -23.00
C TYR A 372 21.08 12.89 -22.22
N ALA A 373 21.88 12.02 -21.60
CA ALA A 373 21.42 10.85 -20.88
C ALA A 373 20.56 11.21 -19.67
N GLY A 374 20.81 12.34 -19.01
CA GLY A 374 19.98 12.83 -17.90
C GLY A 374 18.56 13.20 -18.35
N ARG A 375 18.44 13.89 -19.49
CA ARG A 375 17.12 14.23 -20.08
C ARG A 375 16.38 12.97 -20.53
N ALA A 376 17.09 12.03 -21.16
CA ALA A 376 16.52 10.73 -21.54
C ALA A 376 16.07 9.92 -20.32
N LEU A 377 16.86 9.91 -19.25
CA LEU A 377 16.52 9.23 -17.99
C LEU A 377 15.27 9.85 -17.37
N MET A 378 15.18 11.18 -17.29
CA MET A 378 14.01 11.87 -16.74
C MET A 378 12.74 11.56 -17.52
N ALA A 379 12.82 11.58 -18.86
CA ALA A 379 11.70 11.18 -19.72
C ALA A 379 11.28 9.73 -19.46
N ARG A 380 12.22 8.79 -19.33
CA ARG A 380 11.91 7.39 -18.96
C ARG A 380 11.30 7.25 -17.57
N LEU A 381 11.74 8.03 -16.59
CA LEU A 381 11.15 8.01 -15.24
C LEU A 381 9.69 8.48 -15.26
N LYS A 382 9.39 9.54 -16.03
CA LYS A 382 8.00 9.98 -16.23
C LYS A 382 7.16 8.91 -16.93
N LYS A 383 7.68 8.25 -17.97
CA LYS A 383 7.02 7.10 -18.60
C LYS A 383 6.72 5.98 -17.59
N ARG A 384 7.71 5.57 -16.78
CA ARG A 384 7.50 4.54 -15.73
C ARG A 384 6.45 4.92 -14.70
N ARG A 385 6.30 6.21 -14.38
CA ARG A 385 5.21 6.70 -13.51
C ARG A 385 3.86 6.47 -14.17
N LEU A 386 3.70 6.88 -15.43
CA LEU A 386 2.46 6.69 -16.18
C LEU A 386 2.11 5.22 -16.38
N GLU A 387 3.10 4.36 -16.67
CA GLU A 387 2.92 2.91 -16.80
C GLU A 387 2.40 2.28 -15.50
N ARG A 388 2.93 2.70 -14.35
CA ARG A 388 2.44 2.25 -13.04
C ARG A 388 0.99 2.65 -12.81
N LEU A 389 0.65 3.91 -13.06
CA LEU A 389 -0.73 4.41 -12.92
C LEU A 389 -1.71 3.68 -13.85
N MET A 390 -1.33 3.45 -15.11
CA MET A 390 -2.17 2.68 -16.04
C MET A 390 -2.35 1.24 -15.57
N LYS A 391 -1.28 0.60 -15.10
CA LYS A 391 -1.37 -0.77 -14.54
C LYS A 391 -2.33 -0.82 -13.36
N MET A 392 -2.26 0.14 -12.44
CA MET A 392 -3.18 0.20 -11.31
C MET A 392 -4.64 0.35 -11.77
N LEU A 393 -4.90 1.16 -12.81
CA LEU A 393 -6.23 1.29 -13.41
C LEU A 393 -6.71 -0.01 -14.09
N ASP A 394 -5.81 -0.77 -14.70
CA ASP A 394 -6.14 -2.05 -15.35
C ASP A 394 -6.36 -3.17 -14.31
N ASP A 395 -5.60 -3.17 -13.20
CA ASP A 395 -5.76 -4.13 -12.09
C ASP A 395 -7.05 -3.87 -11.27
N ALA A 396 -7.67 -2.69 -11.42
CA ALA A 396 -8.93 -2.32 -10.77
C ALA A 396 -10.15 -2.96 -11.48
N GLU A 397 -10.35 -4.27 -11.32
CA GLU A 397 -11.46 -5.04 -11.93
C GLU A 397 -12.85 -4.49 -11.59
N TRP A 398 -12.97 -3.81 -10.45
CA TRP A 398 -14.21 -3.20 -9.98
C TRP A 398 -14.59 -1.91 -10.71
N LEU A 399 -13.69 -1.35 -11.50
CA LEU A 399 -13.91 -0.12 -12.24
C LEU A 399 -14.73 -0.43 -13.52
N PRO A 400 -15.92 0.18 -13.69
CA PRO A 400 -16.74 -0.10 -14.86
C PRO A 400 -16.08 0.41 -16.15
N TYR A 401 -16.28 -0.30 -17.25
CA TYR A 401 -15.91 0.20 -18.58
C TYR A 401 -16.61 1.53 -18.88
N CYS A 402 -15.83 2.54 -19.28
CA CYS A 402 -16.32 3.86 -19.66
C CYS A 402 -15.62 4.37 -20.92
N GLY A 403 -16.35 5.07 -21.79
CA GLY A 403 -15.80 5.62 -23.04
C GLY A 403 -14.69 6.66 -22.82
N VAL A 404 -14.78 7.42 -21.72
CA VAL A 404 -13.71 8.36 -21.29
C VAL A 404 -12.41 7.60 -20.99
N GLY A 405 -12.49 6.42 -20.39
CA GLY A 405 -11.33 5.58 -20.10
C GLY A 405 -10.62 5.10 -21.36
N GLU A 406 -11.34 4.83 -22.45
CA GLU A 406 -10.72 4.49 -23.73
C GLU A 406 -10.01 5.67 -24.39
N GLU A 407 -10.61 6.86 -24.34
CA GLU A 407 -9.98 8.08 -24.85
C GLU A 407 -8.67 8.34 -24.09
N VAL A 408 -8.72 8.31 -22.76
CA VAL A 408 -7.54 8.50 -21.90
C VAL A 408 -6.48 7.43 -22.15
N ARG A 409 -6.86 6.15 -22.31
CA ARG A 409 -5.92 5.08 -22.69
C ARG A 409 -5.29 5.32 -24.05
N THR A 410 -6.03 5.87 -25.01
CA THR A 410 -5.52 6.23 -26.34
C THR A 410 -4.54 7.41 -26.25
N GLN A 411 -4.84 8.43 -25.43
CA GLN A 411 -3.94 9.55 -25.17
C GLN A 411 -2.65 9.09 -24.48
N TYR A 412 -2.76 8.20 -23.48
CA TYR A 412 -1.64 7.57 -22.79
C TYR A 412 -0.73 6.81 -23.78
N ASN A 413 -1.29 5.94 -24.62
CA ASN A 413 -0.51 5.18 -25.61
C ASN A 413 0.26 6.10 -26.58
N LYS A 414 -0.38 7.20 -27.01
CA LYS A 414 0.28 8.22 -27.85
C LYS A 414 1.42 8.92 -27.10
N LEU A 415 1.21 9.28 -25.84
CA LEU A 415 2.22 9.97 -25.03
C LEU A 415 3.42 9.07 -24.73
N VAL A 416 3.19 7.82 -24.33
CA VAL A 416 4.26 6.83 -24.09
C VAL A 416 5.12 6.65 -25.34
N LYS A 417 4.49 6.47 -26.51
CA LYS A 417 5.21 6.39 -27.78
C LYS A 417 6.02 7.66 -28.06
N THR A 418 5.43 8.83 -27.81
CA THR A 418 6.13 10.12 -27.97
C THR A 418 7.35 10.21 -27.06
N ILE A 419 7.29 9.68 -25.82
CA ILE A 419 8.42 9.63 -24.89
C ILE A 419 9.52 8.69 -25.42
N ASP A 420 9.16 7.52 -25.94
CA ASP A 420 10.15 6.61 -26.53
C ASP A 420 10.86 7.24 -27.73
N ASP A 421 10.10 7.90 -28.61
CA ASP A 421 10.63 8.63 -29.76
C ASP A 421 11.55 9.79 -29.32
N THR A 422 11.23 10.51 -28.24
CA THR A 422 12.10 11.60 -27.74
C THR A 422 13.40 11.06 -27.15
N VAL A 423 13.34 9.96 -26.39
CA VAL A 423 14.53 9.29 -25.84
C VAL A 423 15.47 8.84 -26.98
N MET A 424 14.92 8.18 -28.01
CA MET A 424 15.69 7.75 -29.17
C MET A 424 16.31 8.93 -29.94
N ASN A 425 15.55 10.01 -30.12
CA ASN A 425 16.07 11.22 -30.76
C ASN A 425 17.19 11.89 -29.95
N ILE A 426 17.11 11.89 -28.62
CA ILE A 426 18.18 12.40 -27.75
C ILE A 426 19.43 11.53 -27.87
N TYR A 427 19.27 10.21 -27.93
CA TYR A 427 20.35 9.26 -28.12
C TYR A 427 21.08 9.46 -29.46
N HIS A 428 20.34 9.61 -30.57
CA HIS A 428 20.95 9.92 -31.87
C HIS A 428 21.68 11.27 -31.86
N LYS A 429 21.09 12.32 -31.27
CA LYS A 429 21.77 13.62 -31.13
C LYS A 429 23.04 13.54 -30.29
N TRP A 430 23.07 12.66 -29.29
CA TRP A 430 24.28 12.40 -28.53
C TRP A 430 25.33 11.74 -29.42
N ILE A 431 24.97 10.70 -30.19
CA ILE A 431 25.89 10.06 -31.16
C ILE A 431 26.45 11.08 -32.16
N ASP A 432 25.60 11.91 -32.75
CA ASP A 432 26.00 12.93 -33.72
C ASP A 432 26.93 13.99 -33.11
N SER A 433 26.85 14.21 -31.80
CA SER A 433 27.74 15.13 -31.08
C SER A 433 29.14 14.55 -30.79
N LEU A 434 29.33 13.25 -31.00
CA LEU A 434 30.60 12.57 -30.76
C LEU A 434 31.54 12.78 -31.96
N ASP A 435 32.72 13.32 -31.70
CA ASP A 435 33.82 13.38 -32.65
C ASP A 435 34.28 11.97 -33.11
N GLU A 436 34.73 11.84 -34.36
CA GLU A 436 35.16 10.54 -34.94
C GLU A 436 36.38 9.92 -34.22
N ASN A 437 37.27 10.75 -33.65
CA ASN A 437 38.54 10.31 -33.05
C ASN A 437 38.68 10.67 -31.57
N MET A 438 37.76 10.20 -30.72
CA MET A 438 37.81 10.43 -29.27
C MET A 438 39.04 9.77 -28.61
N ALA A 439 39.41 8.56 -29.04
CA ALA A 439 40.58 7.85 -28.50
C ALA A 439 41.90 8.62 -28.70
N ALA A 440 42.04 9.36 -29.81
CA ALA A 440 43.25 10.15 -30.08
C ALA A 440 43.47 11.27 -29.05
N ARG A 441 42.41 11.72 -28.37
CA ARG A 441 42.50 12.75 -27.32
C ARG A 441 43.17 12.25 -26.04
N LEU A 442 43.24 10.94 -25.85
CA LEU A 442 44.00 10.31 -24.76
C LEU A 442 45.51 10.30 -25.02
N ASN A 443 45.97 10.65 -26.22
CA ASN A 443 47.41 10.74 -26.53
C ASN A 443 48.04 12.07 -26.04
N ARG A 444 47.29 12.91 -25.33
CA ARG A 444 47.82 14.13 -24.70
C ARG A 444 48.70 13.76 -23.50
N PRO A 445 49.75 14.55 -23.20
CA PRO A 445 50.51 14.35 -21.98
C PRO A 445 49.63 14.58 -20.74
N LEU A 446 49.99 14.00 -19.61
CA LEU A 446 49.20 14.07 -18.36
C LEU A 446 49.12 15.50 -17.80
N LEU A 447 50.23 16.23 -17.84
CA LEU A 447 50.39 17.55 -17.22
C LEU A 447 50.68 18.63 -18.27
N CYS A 448 50.35 19.88 -17.94
CA CYS A 448 50.83 21.07 -18.64
C CYS A 448 51.22 22.16 -17.65
N ARG A 449 52.04 23.12 -18.09
CA ARG A 449 52.31 24.34 -17.32
C ARG A 449 51.14 25.30 -17.48
N SER A 450 50.71 25.92 -16.38
CA SER A 450 49.64 26.92 -16.40
C SER A 450 50.04 28.10 -17.29
N LEU A 451 49.11 28.51 -18.16
CA LEU A 451 49.27 29.69 -19.00
C LEU A 451 48.90 30.99 -18.25
N VAL A 452 48.17 30.86 -17.14
CA VAL A 452 47.63 31.99 -16.36
C VAL A 452 48.55 32.34 -15.19
N HIS A 453 49.09 31.32 -14.51
CA HIS A 453 49.98 31.48 -13.37
C HIS A 453 51.37 30.90 -13.68
N GLN A 454 52.33 31.77 -13.97
CA GLN A 454 53.69 31.36 -14.31
C GLN A 454 54.30 30.49 -13.19
N GLY A 455 54.77 29.30 -13.55
CA GLY A 455 55.40 28.34 -12.63
C GLY A 455 54.48 27.24 -12.09
N LEU A 456 53.16 27.39 -12.18
CA LEU A 456 52.18 26.40 -11.71
C LEU A 456 51.90 25.30 -12.74
N LEU A 457 51.36 24.18 -12.26
CA LEU A 457 50.95 23.03 -13.07
C LEU A 457 49.43 22.96 -13.20
N GLU A 458 48.97 22.41 -14.33
CA GLU A 458 47.57 22.09 -14.61
C GLU A 458 47.47 20.67 -15.19
N SER A 459 46.31 20.03 -15.00
CA SER A 459 46.01 18.74 -15.63
C SER A 459 45.65 18.96 -17.10
N ASN A 460 46.34 18.27 -18.00
CA ASN A 460 46.10 18.36 -19.45
C ASN A 460 45.09 17.30 -19.91
N PHE A 461 43.96 17.20 -19.21
CA PHE A 461 42.86 16.30 -19.54
C PHE A 461 41.78 17.02 -20.36
N ASP A 462 41.28 16.39 -21.42
CA ASP A 462 40.15 16.94 -22.17
C ASP A 462 38.85 16.76 -21.38
N ARG A 463 38.32 17.87 -20.85
CA ARG A 463 37.05 17.89 -20.08
C ARG A 463 35.88 17.29 -20.85
N LYS A 464 35.89 17.29 -22.19
CA LYS A 464 34.84 16.65 -23.00
C LYS A 464 34.78 15.13 -22.77
N LEU A 465 35.92 14.47 -22.52
CA LEU A 465 35.96 13.04 -22.24
C LEU A 465 35.30 12.69 -20.90
N LEU A 466 35.41 13.57 -19.89
CA LEU A 466 34.72 13.38 -18.61
C LEU A 466 33.20 13.38 -18.81
N ILE A 467 32.70 14.32 -19.63
CA ILE A 467 31.28 14.45 -19.94
C ILE A 467 30.82 13.22 -20.71
N VAL A 468 31.53 12.83 -21.77
CA VAL A 468 31.16 11.68 -22.61
C VAL A 468 31.17 10.38 -21.82
N CYS A 469 32.17 10.09 -21.00
CA CYS A 469 32.19 8.86 -20.21
C CYS A 469 31.08 8.83 -19.16
N ARG A 470 30.76 9.99 -18.57
CA ARG A 470 29.61 10.11 -17.67
C ARG A 470 28.31 9.85 -18.41
N GLU A 471 28.10 10.44 -19.59
CA GLU A 471 26.95 10.18 -20.48
C GLU A 471 26.84 8.70 -20.84
N SER A 472 27.94 8.09 -21.32
CA SER A 472 28.00 6.67 -21.69
C SER A 472 27.59 5.75 -20.56
N LYS A 473 28.00 6.04 -19.31
CA LYS A 473 27.59 5.25 -18.14
C LYS A 473 26.07 5.24 -17.93
N PHE A 474 25.39 6.38 -18.14
CA PHE A 474 23.94 6.44 -18.01
C PHE A 474 23.23 5.78 -19.20
N TRP A 475 23.78 5.87 -20.42
CA TRP A 475 23.25 5.16 -21.59
C TRP A 475 23.36 3.64 -21.43
N ASP A 476 24.49 3.15 -20.92
CA ASP A 476 24.73 1.73 -20.59
C ASP A 476 23.74 1.23 -19.51
N MET A 477 23.55 2.00 -18.43
CA MET A 477 22.55 1.71 -17.40
C MET A 477 21.11 1.66 -17.97
N MET A 478 20.85 2.43 -19.01
CA MET A 478 19.58 2.44 -19.74
C MET A 478 19.48 1.32 -20.80
N SER A 479 20.51 0.48 -20.94
CA SER A 479 20.63 -0.61 -21.91
C SER A 479 20.68 -0.16 -23.37
N PHE A 480 21.32 0.99 -23.64
CA PHE A 480 21.66 1.43 -24.98
C PHE A 480 23.07 1.00 -25.35
N ASP A 481 23.30 0.74 -26.63
CA ASP A 481 24.62 0.40 -27.14
C ASP A 481 25.58 1.60 -27.02
N ILE A 482 26.86 1.33 -26.77
CA ILE A 482 27.88 2.38 -26.73
C ILE A 482 28.56 2.44 -28.10
N PRO A 483 28.60 3.61 -28.75
CA PRO A 483 29.29 3.78 -30.03
C PRO A 483 30.76 3.34 -30.00
N ASN A 484 31.21 2.67 -31.06
CA ASN A 484 32.56 2.11 -31.18
C ASN A 484 33.68 3.14 -30.97
N ASN A 485 33.47 4.39 -31.37
CA ASN A 485 34.42 5.51 -31.20
C ASN A 485 34.66 5.89 -29.73
N VAL A 486 33.70 5.63 -28.84
CA VAL A 486 33.78 5.93 -27.40
C VAL A 486 34.05 4.67 -26.56
N GLN A 487 33.72 3.49 -27.09
CA GLN A 487 33.80 2.21 -26.39
C GLN A 487 35.20 1.93 -25.80
N GLN A 488 36.27 2.23 -26.52
CA GLN A 488 37.64 2.08 -26.02
C GLN A 488 37.93 2.96 -24.80
N VAL A 489 37.45 4.22 -24.83
CA VAL A 489 37.63 5.18 -23.74
C VAL A 489 36.77 4.77 -22.54
N TYR A 490 35.54 4.32 -22.77
CA TYR A 490 34.61 3.91 -21.73
C TYR A 490 35.10 2.67 -20.97
N TYR A 491 35.60 1.64 -21.64
CA TYR A 491 36.11 0.45 -20.95
C TYR A 491 37.37 0.72 -20.13
N LYS A 492 38.20 1.69 -20.55
CA LYS A 492 39.36 2.15 -19.77
C LYS A 492 39.01 3.23 -18.74
N TRP A 493 37.74 3.63 -18.62
CA TRP A 493 37.36 4.83 -17.87
C TRP A 493 37.69 4.76 -16.38
N GLU A 494 37.49 3.62 -15.72
CA GLU A 494 37.81 3.50 -14.28
C GLU A 494 39.31 3.71 -14.01
N ASN A 495 40.18 3.18 -14.88
CA ASN A 495 41.62 3.41 -14.80
C ASN A 495 41.96 4.88 -15.10
N ILE A 496 41.42 5.44 -16.19
CA ILE A 496 41.64 6.83 -16.57
C ILE A 496 41.16 7.79 -15.48
N LYS A 497 40.05 7.49 -14.82
CA LYS A 497 39.49 8.27 -13.72
C LYS A 497 40.40 8.24 -12.49
N TYR A 498 40.92 7.07 -12.13
CA TYR A 498 41.89 6.93 -11.04
C TYR A 498 43.16 7.75 -11.31
N VAL A 499 43.71 7.63 -12.53
CA VAL A 499 44.86 8.41 -13.02
C VAL A 499 44.54 9.91 -12.98
N TYR A 500 43.35 10.33 -13.40
CA TYR A 500 42.94 11.73 -13.40
C TYR A 500 42.83 12.32 -11.98
N GLU A 501 42.19 11.61 -11.04
CA GLU A 501 42.07 12.03 -9.64
C GLU A 501 43.45 12.16 -8.98
N SER A 502 44.34 11.23 -9.30
CA SER A 502 45.71 11.19 -8.79
C SER A 502 46.59 12.30 -9.39
N VAL A 503 46.48 12.58 -10.69
CA VAL A 503 47.14 13.72 -11.33
C VAL A 503 46.66 15.05 -10.75
N LEU A 504 45.35 15.17 -10.47
CA LEU A 504 44.81 16.36 -9.79
C LEU A 504 45.39 16.54 -8.38
N GLN A 505 45.63 15.45 -7.66
CA GLN A 505 46.26 15.49 -6.34
C GLN A 505 47.71 16.00 -6.44
N VAL A 506 48.53 15.43 -7.34
CA VAL A 506 49.92 15.87 -7.56
C VAL A 506 49.99 17.35 -7.97
N VAL A 507 49.07 17.80 -8.84
CA VAL A 507 48.99 19.21 -9.25
C VAL A 507 48.68 20.12 -8.07
N ARG A 508 47.73 19.73 -7.19
CA ARG A 508 47.38 20.49 -6.00
C ARG A 508 48.56 20.60 -5.04
N ASP A 509 49.22 19.48 -4.76
CA ASP A 509 50.32 19.43 -3.79
C ASP A 509 51.53 20.25 -4.28
N TYR A 510 51.91 20.10 -5.55
CA TYR A 510 52.95 20.93 -6.16
C TYR A 510 52.60 22.42 -6.15
N ASN A 511 51.37 22.77 -6.54
CA ASN A 511 50.96 24.18 -6.57
C ASN A 511 50.90 24.78 -5.16
N ASN A 512 50.45 24.04 -4.15
CA ASN A 512 50.44 24.47 -2.74
C ASN A 512 51.86 24.75 -2.22
N ILE A 513 52.81 23.87 -2.52
CA ILE A 513 54.22 24.06 -2.19
C ILE A 513 54.72 25.39 -2.78
N ILE A 514 54.54 25.57 -4.10
CA ILE A 514 55.09 26.72 -4.83
C ILE A 514 54.42 28.04 -4.42
N THR A 515 53.10 28.03 -4.13
CA THR A 515 52.39 29.23 -3.66
C THR A 515 52.72 29.56 -2.21
N SER A 516 53.11 28.57 -1.40
CA SER A 516 53.52 28.80 -0.02
C SER A 516 54.90 29.46 0.10
N LEU A 517 55.73 29.42 -0.95
CA LEU A 517 57.08 29.99 -0.97
C LEU A 517 57.10 31.38 -1.59
N SER A 518 57.72 32.33 -0.89
CA SER A 518 58.08 33.64 -1.42
C SER A 518 59.20 33.56 -2.46
N ASP A 519 59.40 34.62 -3.24
CA ASP A 519 60.44 34.63 -4.29
C ASP A 519 61.87 34.47 -3.73
N GLU A 520 62.12 34.92 -2.51
CA GLU A 520 63.41 34.76 -1.82
C GLU A 520 63.60 33.31 -1.33
N GLU A 521 62.56 32.70 -0.75
CA GLU A 521 62.58 31.30 -0.31
C GLU A 521 62.70 30.33 -1.48
N ARG A 522 62.10 30.64 -2.64
CA ARG A 522 62.28 29.86 -3.88
C ARG A 522 63.72 29.80 -4.34
N VAL A 523 64.52 30.84 -4.07
CA VAL A 523 65.95 30.85 -4.37
C VAL A 523 66.70 29.93 -3.41
N LEU A 524 66.33 29.95 -2.12
CA LEU A 524 66.91 29.08 -1.09
C LEU A 524 66.67 27.60 -1.38
N PHE A 525 65.45 27.23 -1.79
CA PHE A 525 65.05 25.84 -2.05
C PHE A 525 65.20 25.39 -3.51
N ARG A 526 65.94 26.15 -4.34
CA ARG A 526 66.05 25.94 -5.80
C ARG A 526 66.47 24.52 -6.20
N GLU A 527 67.44 23.92 -5.50
CA GLU A 527 67.93 22.58 -5.86
C GLU A 527 66.91 21.48 -5.57
N LEU A 528 66.12 21.64 -4.51
CA LEU A 528 65.02 20.73 -4.20
C LEU A 528 63.86 20.90 -5.20
N ILE A 529 63.50 22.15 -5.56
CA ILE A 529 62.50 22.43 -6.60
C ILE A 529 62.93 21.81 -7.96
N ARG A 530 64.22 21.90 -8.31
CA ARG A 530 64.77 21.26 -9.52
C ARG A 530 64.68 19.73 -9.48
N GLY A 531 64.86 19.12 -8.32
CA GLY A 531 64.68 17.68 -8.14
C GLY A 531 63.22 17.26 -8.34
N CYS A 532 62.26 18.08 -7.87
CA CYS A 532 60.83 17.88 -8.14
C CYS A 532 60.50 18.03 -9.63
N ASP A 533 60.95 19.11 -10.28
CA ASP A 533 60.73 19.34 -11.71
C ASP A 533 61.26 18.19 -12.59
N LYS A 534 62.44 17.65 -12.26
CA LYS A 534 63.04 16.52 -12.99
C LYS A 534 62.15 15.29 -13.01
N LYS A 535 61.47 15.00 -11.91
CA LYS A 535 60.63 13.80 -11.83
C LYS A 535 59.19 14.07 -12.24
N ILE A 536 58.74 15.33 -12.34
CA ILE A 536 57.46 15.72 -12.98
C ILE A 536 57.57 15.74 -14.51
N ASN A 537 58.75 16.02 -15.06
CA ASN A 537 59.00 16.13 -16.51
C ASN A 537 58.48 14.96 -17.38
N PRO A 538 58.55 13.69 -16.95
CA PRO A 538 57.93 12.58 -17.69
C PRO A 538 56.42 12.77 -17.89
N GLY A 539 55.70 13.29 -16.89
CA GLY A 539 54.26 13.61 -16.97
C GLY A 539 53.93 14.78 -17.91
N LEU A 540 54.89 15.67 -18.16
CA LEU A 540 54.72 16.83 -19.06
C LEU A 540 54.94 16.48 -20.55
N HIS A 541 55.77 15.48 -20.86
CA HIS A 541 56.21 15.24 -22.24
C HIS A 541 56.11 13.79 -22.72
N LYS A 542 56.24 12.79 -21.84
CA LYS A 542 56.41 11.39 -22.22
C LYS A 542 55.20 10.51 -21.90
N LEU A 543 54.56 10.73 -20.75
CA LEU A 543 53.41 9.94 -20.30
C LEU A 543 52.12 10.52 -20.86
N GLN A 544 51.34 9.68 -21.52
CA GLN A 544 50.05 10.03 -22.11
C GLN A 544 48.92 9.26 -21.43
N TRP A 545 47.70 9.80 -21.44
CA TRP A 545 46.50 9.19 -20.81
C TRP A 545 46.13 7.81 -21.37
N ASN A 546 46.57 7.46 -22.59
CA ASN A 546 46.33 6.15 -23.21
C ASN A 546 47.32 5.05 -22.77
N THR A 547 48.33 5.39 -21.96
CA THR A 547 49.45 4.48 -21.63
C THR A 547 49.16 3.73 -20.33
N ASP A 548 49.11 2.39 -20.36
CA ASP A 548 48.88 1.58 -19.15
C ASP A 548 50.05 1.68 -18.13
N VAL A 549 51.21 2.19 -18.55
CA VAL A 549 52.38 2.48 -17.69
C VAL A 549 52.18 3.72 -16.81
N SER A 550 51.14 4.53 -17.09
CA SER A 550 50.80 5.69 -16.26
C SER A 550 50.28 5.29 -14.88
N ASP A 551 49.71 4.09 -14.73
CA ASP A 551 49.18 3.57 -13.45
C ASP A 551 50.29 3.32 -12.42
N LEU A 552 51.43 2.75 -12.83
CA LEU A 552 52.59 2.54 -11.95
C LEU A 552 53.23 3.86 -11.53
N TYR A 553 53.49 4.73 -12.51
CA TYR A 553 54.08 6.05 -12.25
C TYR A 553 53.20 6.92 -11.33
N ILE A 554 51.88 6.83 -11.46
CA ILE A 554 50.93 7.62 -10.66
C ILE A 554 50.63 6.96 -9.30
N SER A 555 50.51 5.64 -9.23
CA SER A 555 50.41 4.91 -7.95
C SER A 555 51.63 5.16 -7.08
N GLU A 556 52.84 5.16 -7.66
CA GLU A 556 54.08 5.58 -7.00
C GLU A 556 54.07 7.07 -6.58
N CYS A 557 53.33 7.93 -7.27
CA CYS A 557 53.17 9.33 -6.86
C CYS A 557 52.12 9.51 -5.74
N CYS A 558 51.06 8.69 -5.69
CA CYS A 558 49.92 8.88 -4.79
C CYS A 558 49.90 8.00 -3.53
N GLN A 559 50.35 6.75 -3.59
CA GLN A 559 50.36 5.86 -2.42
C GLN A 559 51.23 6.42 -1.28
N HIS A 560 52.33 7.08 -1.66
CA HIS A 560 53.22 7.73 -0.71
C HIS A 560 52.68 9.07 -0.14
N THR A 561 51.74 9.75 -0.81
CA THR A 561 51.05 10.94 -0.24
C THR A 561 50.01 10.61 0.83
N ALA A 562 49.55 9.35 0.91
CA ALA A 562 48.45 8.94 1.79
C ALA A 562 48.92 8.35 3.14
N GLU A 563 50.07 7.69 3.18
CA GLU A 563 50.60 7.04 4.39
C GLU A 563 51.06 8.04 5.47
N GLU A 564 51.38 9.29 5.11
CA GLU A 564 51.82 10.34 6.05
C GLU A 564 50.69 11.11 6.75
N LYS A 565 49.41 10.75 6.54
CA LYS A 565 48.30 11.33 7.34
C LYS A 565 48.14 10.69 8.74
N THR A 566 48.98 9.72 9.10
CA THR A 566 49.05 9.22 10.48
C THR A 566 50.09 10.02 11.25
N PRO A 567 49.67 10.82 12.26
CA PRO A 567 50.60 11.63 13.03
C PRO A 567 51.21 10.75 14.12
N ASP A 568 52.17 9.89 13.76
CA ASP A 568 53.04 9.31 14.78
C ASP A 568 54.06 10.37 15.20
N ARG A 569 53.63 11.09 16.25
CA ARG A 569 54.47 11.79 17.21
C ARG A 569 55.62 10.85 17.61
N ASP A 570 56.85 11.29 17.37
CA ASP A 570 57.92 11.38 18.36
C ASP A 570 59.25 11.64 17.63
N LEU A 571 59.54 12.91 17.35
CA LEU A 571 60.87 13.36 16.93
C LEU A 571 61.52 14.15 18.07
N ASN A 572 62.57 13.52 18.60
CA ASN A 572 63.46 13.96 19.66
C ASN A 572 64.17 15.28 19.28
N PRO A 573 64.23 16.33 20.13
CA PRO A 573 64.67 17.67 19.73
C PRO A 573 66.19 17.85 19.52
N ASP A 574 67.02 16.82 19.76
CA ASP A 574 68.48 16.99 19.92
C ASP A 574 69.34 16.40 18.79
N LEU A 575 68.89 16.42 17.54
CA LEU A 575 69.78 16.08 16.40
C LEU A 575 70.25 17.32 15.64
N PRO A 576 71.57 17.61 15.62
CA PRO A 576 72.12 18.73 14.87
C PRO A 576 72.01 18.50 13.36
N ILE A 577 71.68 19.59 12.66
CA ILE A 577 71.66 19.71 11.19
C ILE A 577 73.10 19.58 10.66
N THR A 578 73.61 18.36 10.53
CA THR A 578 74.85 18.10 9.79
C THR A 578 74.83 16.73 9.11
N GLY A 579 74.84 16.73 7.78
CA GLY A 579 75.27 15.60 6.96
C GLY A 579 74.13 14.75 6.41
N ILE A 580 73.75 15.00 5.15
CA ILE A 580 73.00 14.03 4.33
C ILE A 580 74.02 13.02 3.78
N PRO A 581 73.95 11.71 4.12
CA PRO A 581 74.64 10.70 3.34
C PRO A 581 73.82 10.43 2.08
N VAL A 582 74.38 10.81 0.94
CA VAL A 582 73.98 10.31 -0.38
C VAL A 582 74.33 8.83 -0.43
N GLN A 583 73.34 7.94 -0.31
CA GLN A 583 73.42 6.53 -0.75
C GLN A 583 72.08 5.81 -0.55
N ASN A 584 71.28 5.70 -1.60
CA ASN A 584 71.11 4.44 -2.34
C ASN A 584 70.00 4.55 -3.40
N GLU A 585 70.31 3.96 -4.55
CA GLU A 585 69.50 3.86 -5.76
C GLU A 585 68.07 3.36 -5.48
N GLY A 586 67.14 4.31 -5.42
CA GLY A 586 65.69 4.07 -5.32
C GLY A 586 64.85 5.35 -5.21
N ASP A 587 65.41 6.53 -5.51
CA ASP A 587 64.83 7.81 -5.13
C ASP A 587 63.63 8.21 -6.02
N THR A 588 62.40 7.90 -5.58
CA THR A 588 61.14 8.34 -6.20
C THR A 588 60.77 9.80 -5.86
N LEU A 589 59.87 10.41 -6.63
CA LEU A 589 59.52 11.85 -6.59
C LEU A 589 59.07 12.37 -5.23
N TYR A 590 58.48 11.51 -4.42
CA TYR A 590 58.11 11.79 -3.04
C TYR A 590 59.30 12.22 -2.16
N HIS A 591 60.47 11.57 -2.27
CA HIS A 591 61.62 11.95 -1.45
C HIS A 591 62.00 13.42 -1.63
N VAL A 592 61.79 14.01 -2.81
CA VAL A 592 62.17 15.41 -3.05
C VAL A 592 61.04 16.39 -2.69
N THR A 593 59.77 16.08 -3.03
CA THR A 593 58.63 16.94 -2.66
C THR A 593 58.33 16.92 -1.16
N THR A 594 58.51 15.78 -0.49
CA THR A 594 58.28 15.61 0.95
C THR A 594 59.44 16.17 1.77
N ILE A 595 60.70 15.94 1.35
CA ILE A 595 61.82 16.69 1.92
C ILE A 595 61.56 18.18 1.77
N LEU A 596 61.14 18.64 0.60
CA LEU A 596 60.86 20.06 0.41
C LEU A 596 59.71 20.55 1.31
N GLN A 597 58.57 19.85 1.39
CA GLN A 597 57.44 20.27 2.23
C GLN A 597 57.79 20.24 3.73
N VAL A 598 58.41 19.17 4.22
CA VAL A 598 58.86 19.04 5.62
C VAL A 598 59.89 20.12 5.95
N PHE A 599 60.90 20.34 5.09
CA PHE A 599 61.88 21.40 5.32
C PHE A 599 61.25 22.79 5.29
N VAL A 600 60.27 23.04 4.42
CA VAL A 600 59.58 24.32 4.34
C VAL A 600 58.70 24.55 5.56
N ASP A 601 58.01 23.51 6.05
CA ASP A 601 57.20 23.58 7.26
C ASP A 601 58.07 23.73 8.51
N ASP A 602 59.16 22.98 8.64
CA ASP A 602 60.15 23.13 9.72
C ASP A 602 60.78 24.52 9.71
N PHE A 603 61.16 25.02 8.53
CA PHE A 603 61.70 26.38 8.38
C PHE A 603 60.68 27.44 8.80
N LYS A 604 59.42 27.32 8.38
CA LYS A 604 58.35 28.25 8.75
C LYS A 604 58.01 28.19 10.23
N ASN A 605 57.93 26.99 10.80
CA ASN A 605 57.67 26.78 12.22
C ASN A 605 58.80 27.37 13.07
N SER A 606 60.06 27.10 12.69
CA SER A 606 61.24 27.67 13.33
C SER A 606 61.24 29.20 13.24
N ASN A 607 60.92 29.77 12.07
CA ASN A 607 60.84 31.23 11.91
C ASN A 607 59.70 31.84 12.73
N LEU A 608 58.53 31.20 12.80
CA LEU A 608 57.41 31.66 13.64
C LEU A 608 57.73 31.56 15.13
N GLU A 609 58.51 30.55 15.54
CA GLU A 609 58.99 30.42 16.90
C GLU A 609 60.02 31.51 17.22
N VAL A 610 60.97 31.78 16.32
CA VAL A 610 61.90 32.91 16.44
C VAL A 610 61.15 34.24 16.53
N VAL A 611 60.13 34.47 15.70
CA VAL A 611 59.30 35.68 15.77
C VAL A 611 58.58 35.77 17.12
N ARG A 612 57.96 34.68 17.59
CA ARG A 612 57.32 34.63 18.92
C ARG A 612 58.30 34.91 20.06
N ILE A 613 59.51 34.38 19.97
CA ILE A 613 60.57 34.64 20.94
C ILE A 613 60.95 36.12 20.90
N CYS A 614 61.15 36.70 19.71
CA CYS A 614 61.44 38.12 19.54
C CYS A 614 60.32 39.02 20.05
N GLU A 615 59.06 38.73 19.74
CA GLU A 615 57.89 39.45 20.26
C GLU A 615 57.82 39.38 21.78
N LYS A 616 58.00 38.18 22.36
CA LYS A 616 58.04 38.00 23.82
C LYS A 616 59.17 38.79 24.46
N ILE A 617 60.36 38.83 23.84
CA ILE A 617 61.48 39.66 24.30
C ILE A 617 61.10 41.15 24.26
N CYS A 618 60.47 41.61 23.18
CA CYS A 618 60.03 43.00 23.02
C CYS A 618 58.91 43.40 24.00
N ASP A 619 57.96 42.51 24.29
CA ASP A 619 56.82 42.75 25.17
C ASP A 619 57.15 42.61 26.66
N THR A 620 58.31 42.05 27.00
CA THR A 620 58.73 41.90 28.40
C THR A 620 59.08 43.27 29.00
N PRO A 621 58.32 43.78 29.99
CA PRO A 621 58.60 45.09 30.58
C PRO A 621 59.93 45.04 31.35
N LEU A 622 60.90 45.86 30.93
CA LEU A 622 62.20 45.99 31.58
C LEU A 622 62.12 46.53 33.03
N ILE A 623 60.97 47.09 33.40
CA ILE A 623 60.68 47.67 34.71
C ILE A 623 59.20 47.42 35.04
N GLU A 624 58.92 46.75 36.16
CA GLU A 624 57.56 46.57 36.69
C GLU A 624 57.44 47.32 38.02
N ILE A 625 56.58 48.34 38.08
CA ILE A 625 56.36 49.16 39.29
C ILE A 625 54.94 48.89 39.81
N PRO A 626 54.78 48.31 41.02
CA PRO A 626 53.47 48.10 41.62
C PRO A 626 52.72 49.42 41.82
N HIS A 627 51.50 49.51 41.27
CA HIS A 627 50.67 50.71 41.38
C HIS A 627 50.14 50.89 42.82
N GLY A 628 50.39 52.06 43.43
CA GLY A 628 49.80 52.45 44.72
C GLY A 628 50.75 52.56 45.92
N VAL A 629 52.06 52.38 45.74
CA VAL A 629 53.05 52.43 46.83
C VAL A 629 54.02 53.61 46.64
N VAL A 630 54.30 54.35 47.71
CA VAL A 630 55.29 55.44 47.72
C VAL A 630 56.65 54.87 48.09
N TYR A 631 57.63 54.92 47.18
CA TYR A 631 58.97 54.36 47.38
C TYR A 631 59.99 55.44 47.75
N LYS A 632 60.98 55.09 48.59
CA LYS A 632 62.23 55.86 48.69
C LYS A 632 63.14 55.49 47.52
N LEU A 633 63.94 56.43 47.01
CA LEU A 633 64.75 56.26 45.80
C LEU A 633 65.63 54.99 45.82
N LYS A 634 66.24 54.67 46.98
CA LYS A 634 67.08 53.48 47.16
C LYS A 634 66.33 52.15 47.06
N ASP A 635 65.04 52.15 47.44
CA ASP A 635 64.21 50.95 47.42
C ASP A 635 63.68 50.68 46.01
N LEU A 636 63.42 51.74 45.24
CA LEU A 636 63.10 51.66 43.81
C LEU A 636 64.29 51.11 43.00
N ASP A 637 65.52 51.59 43.26
CA ASP A 637 66.73 51.08 42.58
C ASP A 637 66.96 49.59 42.83
N ARG A 638 66.70 49.10 44.06
CA ARG A 638 66.80 47.67 44.38
C ARG A 638 65.72 46.84 43.68
N LEU A 639 64.48 47.33 43.61
CA LEU A 639 63.38 46.67 42.90
C LEU A 639 63.64 46.61 41.39
N MET A 640 64.11 47.69 40.79
CA MET A 640 64.48 47.74 39.37
C MET A 640 65.68 46.83 39.06
N ALA A 641 66.69 46.78 39.94
CA ALA A 641 67.84 45.89 39.77
C ALA A 641 67.43 44.41 39.85
N LYS A 642 66.55 44.05 40.80
CA LYS A 642 66.03 42.69 40.96
C LYS A 642 65.19 42.26 39.75
N HIS A 643 64.28 43.11 39.29
CA HIS A 643 63.46 42.82 38.10
C HIS A 643 64.32 42.67 36.83
N ARG A 644 65.34 43.52 36.64
CA ARG A 644 66.30 43.37 35.52
C ARG A 644 67.08 42.06 35.59
N GLU A 645 67.49 41.63 36.77
CA GLU A 645 68.21 40.36 36.94
C GLU A 645 67.30 39.15 36.68
N GLU A 646 66.03 39.21 37.08
CA GLU A 646 65.02 38.19 36.80
C GLU A 646 64.68 38.13 35.30
N VAL A 647 64.50 39.28 34.65
CA VAL A 647 64.31 39.37 33.18
C VAL A 647 65.55 38.83 32.45
N SER A 648 66.77 39.21 32.86
CA SER A 648 68.02 38.71 32.25
C SER A 648 68.22 37.19 32.41
N LYS A 649 67.74 36.60 33.52
CA LYS A 649 67.78 35.13 33.70
C LYS A 649 66.72 34.41 32.87
N SER A 650 65.58 35.06 32.62
CA SER A 650 64.51 34.50 31.78
C SER A 650 64.87 34.53 30.30
N THR A 651 65.60 35.54 29.82
CA THR A 651 66.05 35.66 28.42
C THR A 651 67.27 34.80 28.10
N GLN A 652 68.07 34.37 29.08
CA GLN A 652 69.19 33.42 28.87
C GLN A 652 68.74 31.94 28.80
N LYS A 653 67.48 31.65 29.13
CA LYS A 653 66.91 30.28 29.14
C LYS A 653 66.13 29.92 27.87
N VAL A 654 65.94 30.88 26.96
CA VAL A 654 65.30 30.75 25.64
C VAL A 654 66.39 30.84 24.59
#